data_AF-A0A7X7DB97-F1
#
_entry.id   AF-A0A7X7DB97-F1
#
_cell.length_a   1.000
_cell.length_b   1.000
_cell.length_c   1.000
_cell.angle_alpha   90.00
_cell.angle_beta   90.00
_cell.angle_gamma   90.00
#
_symmetry.space_group_name_H-M   'P 1'
#
loop_
_entity.id
_entity.type
_entity.pdbx_description
1 polymer ?
#
loop_
_entity_poly.entity_id
_entity_poly.type
_entity_poly.pdbx_seq_one_letter_code
_entity_poly.pdbx_strand_id
1 'polypeptide(L)'
;MSRDPRVVRLRLISIVSGLLGTLCFLSLPFLPVSQTTASVQWPQNGSVDSVSAPLMAHSPQRVTATLPCALVADLPEDGGILMSTVPAGGEEAGERGMFVRASSETVDVVSRSRVIASAPREAVADGECGVLRVEATGEYVEASFDGIDEPGATARVEATDLRPMVVGIYSDLPSETVAPAELAVTVDVDSRFTTDPTPLKWAAIVLGLLSTAVALVALHGLDQTDGRGGLRFMPRDWFRIRLPDVAVLGTLGVWHFVGGNTSDDGYIMTMARAAEPAGYMANYYRWYGVPESPFGSPYYDLLTLFSQVSTASPWMRLPALIAAVLCWLVISREVLPRLGRAARTTPVVVWSAAAVFLAFWMAFNNGLRPEPAIALGALLTWVSVERAIATRRMLPFAVAVIIASFSLATGPTGLMAVAALIMGLRAVLGTVVARGKRIGSYLALVAPVLASGTMVLICVFGVQTLAAVLEAIRVRGEIGPNLAWYEEFVRYYYLMIPTVDGSLARRLPVLLVMLCLIMVIGTLLRRGKVPGAASGPVWRLVGVVVGTAFFMMFSPTKWTHHFGVYAGIGAAIAALGALAISASAVRTARNRTLFFGVILMVLALAFAGPNGWWYVSSYGIPWWDKAPSVSGISAASVLLLLAVVTFAFAGWQHLRADYTADTAPRTSAGRRRMRTIAAAPIAVVAGLLVVFNVASFAKGVQKQFPAYTVGAGNISALAGNPCMLADRVMVEPDANAGMLAPLGAERRPDGTIDPEVLAEAIEGGDNTNFTPDGVAPDLSADAVVGDPGAANTTSEPGGGPSVNTGESAGTSGGRGVEGVNESTVALPFGLDPATTPVLGSHFVGAQRVANLETGWYVLPEDREANPLLVISAAGRIGRFDADGIYKYGQAVTVEFGRSGAPGAEGEPGAEGEPAVEMVGEPVVPFDIGPAPTWRNLRVPMDRVPADADVMRIRVDDEDLTPDQWAAVTPPRAAQLQTVQEMVGSDSPVLLDWAVSLQFPCQRPFQHYAGVGELPEFRILPDRPLAVSATSTWMSYEAGGPLGWVETAARARTIPSYLRHDWNRDWGSIEAYTPLGTYQPGPVEPAELTLGETNRWGWWSPEAPILVTDPE
;
A
#
# COMPACT_ATOMS: atom_id res chain seq x y z
N MET A 1 50.53 -23.40 24.65
CA MET A 1 49.21 -23.32 23.96
C MET A 1 49.29 -23.65 22.47
N SER A 2 50.31 -23.25 21.71
CA SER A 2 50.35 -23.53 20.26
C SER A 2 50.48 -25.02 19.89
N ARG A 3 51.01 -25.85 20.81
CA ARG A 3 51.21 -27.31 20.69
C ARG A 3 50.14 -28.17 21.39
N ASP A 4 49.07 -27.57 21.92
CA ASP A 4 47.97 -28.35 22.50
C ASP A 4 47.21 -29.08 21.37
N PRO A 5 47.17 -30.43 21.36
CA PRO A 5 46.53 -31.20 20.29
C PRO A 5 45.05 -30.87 20.12
N ARG A 6 44.35 -30.47 21.19
CA ARG A 6 42.96 -30.02 21.12
C ARG A 6 42.84 -28.73 20.32
N VAL A 7 43.73 -27.77 20.57
CA VAL A 7 43.74 -26.47 19.88
C VAL A 7 44.11 -26.64 18.41
N VAL A 8 45.06 -27.54 18.08
CA VAL A 8 45.42 -27.86 16.69
C VAL A 8 44.22 -28.45 15.93
N ARG A 9 43.50 -29.41 16.54
CA ARG A 9 42.31 -30.01 15.93
C ARG A 9 41.20 -28.98 15.70
N LEU A 10 40.90 -28.14 16.71
CA LEU A 10 39.88 -27.09 16.60
C LEU A 10 40.23 -26.05 15.53
N ARG A 11 41.50 -25.72 15.32
CA ARG A 11 41.92 -24.83 14.23
C ARG A 11 41.58 -25.43 12.87
N LEU A 12 41.94 -26.69 12.64
CA LEU A 12 41.73 -27.35 11.36
C LEU A 12 40.23 -27.43 11.04
N ILE A 13 39.42 -27.86 12.02
CA ILE A 13 37.96 -27.94 11.89
C ILE A 13 37.38 -26.54 11.58
N SER A 14 37.78 -25.52 12.33
CA SER A 14 37.30 -24.14 12.12
C SER A 14 37.60 -23.62 10.71
N ILE A 15 38.80 -23.89 10.19
CA ILE A 15 39.21 -23.46 8.85
C ILE A 15 38.46 -24.24 7.77
N VAL A 16 38.51 -25.57 7.80
CA VAL A 16 37.94 -26.42 6.74
C VAL A 16 36.43 -26.24 6.68
N SER A 17 35.73 -26.33 7.81
CA SER A 17 34.27 -26.19 7.84
C SER A 17 33.83 -24.75 7.53
N GLY A 18 34.60 -23.73 7.95
CA GLY A 18 34.29 -22.34 7.62
C GLY A 18 34.45 -22.04 6.12
N LEU A 19 35.53 -22.51 5.49
CA LEU A 19 35.75 -22.34 4.06
C LEU A 19 34.76 -23.17 3.22
N LEU A 20 34.48 -24.41 3.63
CA LEU A 20 33.49 -25.25 2.96
C LEU A 20 32.09 -24.61 3.00
N GLY A 21 31.66 -24.11 4.17
CA GLY A 21 30.40 -23.38 4.30
C GLY A 21 30.34 -22.15 3.39
N THR A 22 31.41 -21.36 3.37
CA THR A 22 31.53 -20.18 2.50
C THR A 22 31.41 -20.55 1.01
N LEU A 23 32.11 -21.59 0.57
CA LEU A 23 32.07 -22.05 -0.83
C LEU A 23 30.68 -22.57 -1.22
N CYS A 24 30.01 -23.31 -0.34
CA CYS A 24 28.65 -23.80 -0.59
C CYS A 24 27.64 -22.66 -0.74
N PHE A 25 27.79 -21.57 0.03
CA PHE A 25 26.89 -20.42 -0.08
C PHE A 25 27.19 -19.55 -1.31
N LEU A 26 28.47 -19.38 -1.66
CA LEU A 26 28.88 -18.64 -2.85
C LEU A 26 28.49 -19.36 -4.16
N SER A 27 28.27 -20.67 -4.14
CA SER A 27 27.82 -21.41 -5.32
C SER A 27 26.32 -21.29 -5.58
N LEU A 28 25.49 -20.99 -4.57
CA LEU A 28 24.02 -20.95 -4.68
C LEU A 28 23.47 -20.16 -5.88
N PRO A 29 23.99 -18.97 -6.24
CA PRO A 29 23.45 -18.20 -7.37
C PRO A 29 23.57 -18.92 -8.71
N PHE A 30 24.48 -19.89 -8.81
CA PHE A 30 24.86 -20.55 -10.06
C PHE A 30 24.34 -21.98 -10.17
N LEU A 31 23.91 -22.58 -9.05
CA LEU A 31 23.40 -23.95 -9.02
C LEU A 31 22.07 -24.06 -9.78
N PRO A 32 21.78 -25.25 -10.35
CA PRO A 32 20.61 -25.42 -11.19
C PRO A 32 19.31 -25.38 -10.38
N VAL A 33 18.26 -24.88 -11.01
CA VAL A 33 16.88 -24.85 -10.53
C VAL A 33 15.99 -25.62 -11.51
N SER A 34 14.88 -26.16 -11.02
CA SER A 34 13.84 -26.73 -11.86
C SER A 34 12.83 -25.63 -12.16
N GLN A 35 12.70 -25.24 -13.41
CA GLN A 35 11.75 -24.23 -13.86
C GLN A 35 10.48 -24.92 -14.36
N THR A 36 9.32 -24.50 -13.86
CA THR A 36 8.02 -24.84 -14.47
C THR A 36 7.84 -23.97 -15.70
N THR A 37 7.76 -24.59 -16.89
CA THR A 37 7.42 -23.91 -18.14
C THR A 37 5.93 -23.99 -18.38
N ALA A 38 5.33 -22.93 -18.92
CA ALA A 38 3.91 -22.90 -19.28
C ALA A 38 3.73 -22.40 -20.71
N SER A 39 2.78 -22.99 -21.43
CA SER A 39 2.28 -22.46 -22.68
C SER A 39 0.75 -22.53 -22.75
N VAL A 40 0.15 -21.57 -23.44
CA VAL A 40 -1.27 -21.55 -23.75
C VAL A 40 -1.43 -21.98 -25.20
N GLN A 41 -2.22 -23.02 -25.44
CA GLN A 41 -2.55 -23.51 -26.77
C GLN A 41 -4.01 -23.20 -27.08
N TRP A 42 -4.30 -22.79 -28.32
CA TRP A 42 -5.64 -22.60 -28.83
C TRP A 42 -5.67 -23.11 -30.28
N PRO A 43 -6.72 -23.81 -30.74
CA PRO A 43 -8.01 -24.09 -30.10
C PRO A 43 -7.92 -25.10 -28.95
N GLN A 44 -8.86 -25.03 -28.00
CA GLN A 44 -8.98 -25.97 -26.87
C GLN A 44 -10.27 -26.79 -27.01
N ASN A 45 -10.24 -28.05 -26.60
CA ASN A 45 -11.40 -28.95 -26.64
C ASN A 45 -12.08 -29.09 -28.03
N GLY A 46 -11.34 -28.80 -29.10
CA GLY A 46 -11.86 -28.81 -30.49
C GLY A 46 -12.78 -27.63 -30.83
N SER A 47 -12.87 -26.62 -29.95
CA SER A 47 -13.67 -25.41 -30.15
C SER A 47 -12.78 -24.20 -30.51
N VAL A 48 -13.33 -23.28 -31.30
CA VAL A 48 -12.75 -21.97 -31.59
C VAL A 48 -13.21 -20.89 -30.59
N ASP A 49 -13.84 -21.29 -29.49
CA ASP A 49 -14.24 -20.37 -28.43
C ASP A 49 -13.03 -19.62 -27.85
N SER A 50 -13.28 -18.38 -27.48
CA SER A 50 -12.29 -17.51 -26.86
C SER A 50 -11.91 -18.02 -25.46
N VAL A 51 -10.63 -17.87 -25.10
CA VAL A 51 -10.09 -18.27 -23.79
C VAL A 51 -9.33 -17.12 -23.14
N SER A 52 -9.38 -17.03 -21.82
CA SER A 52 -8.67 -16.01 -21.04
C SER A 52 -7.40 -16.57 -20.40
N ALA A 53 -6.29 -15.83 -20.54
CA ALA A 53 -5.01 -16.16 -19.92
C ALA A 53 -4.20 -14.86 -19.65
N PRO A 54 -4.60 -14.05 -18.67
CA PRO A 54 -3.88 -12.83 -18.28
C PRO A 54 -2.43 -13.11 -17.91
N LEU A 55 -1.47 -12.58 -18.68
CA LEU A 55 -0.05 -12.77 -18.35
C LEU A 55 0.42 -11.72 -17.34
N MET A 56 1.01 -12.16 -16.23
CA MET A 56 1.56 -11.27 -15.19
C MET A 56 2.69 -10.38 -15.73
N ALA A 57 3.48 -10.89 -16.68
CA ALA A 57 4.54 -10.14 -17.36
C ALA A 57 4.03 -9.29 -18.53
N HIS A 58 2.70 -9.23 -18.74
CA HIS A 58 1.96 -8.65 -19.87
C HIS A 58 2.29 -9.28 -21.24
N SER A 59 3.57 -9.41 -21.58
CA SER A 59 4.05 -10.00 -22.83
C SER A 59 4.64 -11.40 -22.63
N PRO A 60 4.43 -12.32 -23.59
CA PRO A 60 5.01 -13.67 -23.54
C PRO A 60 6.48 -13.68 -23.98
N GLN A 61 7.12 -14.85 -23.93
CA GLN A 61 8.43 -15.06 -24.56
C GLN A 61 8.28 -15.13 -26.08
N ARG A 62 7.23 -15.80 -26.56
CA ARG A 62 6.93 -15.98 -27.98
C ARG A 62 5.43 -16.20 -28.21
N VAL A 63 4.93 -15.71 -29.34
CA VAL A 63 3.62 -16.10 -29.90
C VAL A 63 3.84 -16.70 -31.27
N THR A 64 3.26 -17.85 -31.53
CA THR A 64 3.24 -18.49 -32.85
C THR A 64 1.80 -18.83 -33.21
N ALA A 65 1.33 -18.37 -34.36
CA ALA A 65 0.00 -18.67 -34.87
C ALA A 65 0.10 -19.24 -36.28
N THR A 66 -0.64 -20.33 -36.51
CA THR A 66 -0.88 -20.96 -37.81
C THR A 66 -2.38 -20.98 -38.00
N LEU A 67 -2.87 -20.14 -38.92
CA LEU A 67 -4.29 -19.87 -39.12
C LEU A 67 -4.66 -20.28 -40.57
N PRO A 68 -5.49 -21.31 -40.76
CA PRO A 68 -6.00 -21.67 -42.10
C PRO A 68 -6.76 -20.50 -42.71
N CYS A 69 -6.37 -20.08 -43.93
CA CYS A 69 -6.96 -18.92 -44.59
C CYS A 69 -8.45 -19.11 -44.94
N ALA A 70 -8.88 -20.37 -45.10
CA ALA A 70 -10.29 -20.72 -45.32
C ALA A 70 -11.24 -20.23 -44.20
N LEU A 71 -10.75 -20.06 -42.96
CA LEU A 71 -11.56 -19.57 -41.84
C LEU A 71 -11.97 -18.09 -42.00
N VAL A 72 -11.31 -17.33 -42.88
CA VAL A 72 -11.70 -15.95 -43.18
C VAL A 72 -13.08 -15.89 -43.85
N ALA A 73 -13.49 -16.95 -44.55
CA ALA A 73 -14.81 -17.05 -45.16
C ALA A 73 -15.93 -17.23 -44.12
N ASP A 74 -15.61 -17.70 -42.91
CA ASP A 74 -16.58 -17.88 -41.82
C ASP A 74 -16.83 -16.58 -41.02
N LEU A 75 -16.05 -15.52 -41.28
CA LEU A 75 -16.24 -14.20 -40.69
C LEU A 75 -17.34 -13.40 -41.44
N PRO A 76 -18.05 -12.47 -40.77
CA PRO A 76 -19.04 -11.61 -41.42
C PRO A 76 -18.48 -10.84 -42.62
N GLU A 77 -19.32 -10.57 -43.63
CA GLU A 77 -18.92 -9.82 -44.85
C GLU A 77 -18.35 -8.43 -44.51
N ASP A 78 -18.92 -7.75 -43.52
CA ASP A 78 -18.49 -6.42 -43.06
C ASP A 78 -17.13 -6.42 -42.33
N GLY A 79 -16.63 -7.61 -41.94
CA GLY A 79 -15.35 -7.79 -41.26
C GLY A 79 -15.47 -8.56 -39.94
N GLY A 80 -14.33 -8.81 -39.30
CA GLY A 80 -14.24 -9.53 -38.02
C GLY A 80 -12.80 -9.86 -37.63
N ILE A 81 -12.63 -10.35 -36.40
CA ILE A 81 -11.35 -10.76 -35.84
C ILE A 81 -11.21 -12.27 -35.97
N LEU A 82 -10.26 -12.72 -36.79
CA LEU A 82 -9.92 -14.14 -36.88
C LEU A 82 -9.24 -14.60 -35.59
N MET A 83 -8.31 -13.80 -35.08
CA MET A 83 -7.60 -14.04 -33.82
C MET A 83 -7.12 -12.70 -33.25
N SER A 84 -7.28 -12.51 -31.94
CA SER A 84 -6.59 -11.47 -31.20
C SER A 84 -6.10 -11.97 -29.84
N THR A 85 -5.12 -11.26 -29.29
CA THR A 85 -4.50 -11.57 -27.97
C THR A 85 -5.13 -10.78 -26.81
N VAL A 86 -6.00 -9.83 -27.16
CA VAL A 86 -6.78 -8.98 -26.27
C VAL A 86 -8.19 -8.79 -26.87
N PRO A 87 -9.22 -8.54 -26.05
CA PRO A 87 -10.55 -8.25 -26.57
C PRO A 87 -10.58 -6.85 -27.20
N ALA A 88 -11.31 -6.69 -28.31
CA ALA A 88 -11.32 -5.44 -29.09
C ALA A 88 -11.88 -4.23 -28.32
N GLY A 89 -12.79 -4.47 -27.38
CA GLY A 89 -13.38 -3.44 -26.52
C GLY A 89 -12.56 -3.10 -25.26
N GLY A 90 -11.36 -3.66 -25.12
CA GLY A 90 -10.47 -3.40 -23.99
C GLY A 90 -9.75 -2.04 -24.08
N GLU A 91 -9.26 -1.57 -22.94
CA GLU A 91 -8.50 -0.31 -22.87
C GLU A 91 -7.26 -0.35 -23.76
N GLU A 92 -7.14 0.61 -24.69
CA GLU A 92 -6.03 0.73 -25.66
C GLU A 92 -5.69 -0.59 -26.38
N ALA A 93 -6.69 -1.45 -26.63
CA ALA A 93 -6.48 -2.81 -27.13
C ALA A 93 -5.57 -2.87 -28.36
N GLY A 94 -5.75 -1.94 -29.32
CA GLY A 94 -4.93 -1.83 -30.53
C GLY A 94 -3.45 -1.56 -30.28
N GLU A 95 -3.11 -0.73 -29.29
CA GLU A 95 -1.75 -0.34 -28.95
C GLU A 95 -1.01 -1.40 -28.12
N ARG A 96 -1.77 -2.21 -27.37
CA ARG A 96 -1.23 -3.21 -26.46
C ARG A 96 -1.17 -4.61 -27.08
N GLY A 97 -2.18 -5.00 -27.84
CA GLY A 97 -2.35 -6.37 -28.35
C GLY A 97 -1.89 -6.62 -29.79
N MET A 98 -2.17 -7.84 -30.24
CA MET A 98 -2.07 -8.31 -31.63
C MET A 98 -3.45 -8.70 -32.15
N PHE A 99 -3.73 -8.35 -33.41
CA PHE A 99 -4.96 -8.64 -34.13
C PHE A 99 -4.65 -9.20 -35.51
N VAL A 100 -5.28 -10.31 -35.84
CA VAL A 100 -5.49 -10.79 -37.21
C VAL A 100 -6.94 -10.50 -37.54
N ARG A 101 -7.18 -9.44 -38.30
CA ARG A 101 -8.53 -8.92 -38.58
C ARG A 101 -8.80 -8.89 -40.08
N ALA A 102 -10.03 -9.20 -40.46
CA ALA A 102 -10.54 -9.02 -41.80
C ALA A 102 -11.44 -7.78 -41.84
N SER A 103 -11.20 -6.88 -42.79
CA SER A 103 -12.16 -5.85 -43.22
C SER A 103 -12.99 -6.38 -44.39
N SER A 104 -13.79 -5.54 -45.04
CA SER A 104 -14.45 -5.90 -46.30
C SER A 104 -13.46 -6.09 -47.46
N GLU A 105 -12.26 -5.51 -47.39
CA GLU A 105 -11.29 -5.45 -48.50
C GLU A 105 -9.99 -6.22 -48.23
N THR A 106 -9.50 -6.23 -46.98
CA THR A 106 -8.18 -6.76 -46.63
C THR A 106 -8.21 -7.63 -45.37
N VAL A 107 -7.22 -8.51 -45.25
CA VAL A 107 -6.88 -9.21 -44.01
C VAL A 107 -5.54 -8.66 -43.53
N ASP A 108 -5.54 -8.07 -42.34
CA ASP A 108 -4.37 -7.40 -41.75
C ASP A 108 -3.88 -8.16 -40.52
N VAL A 109 -2.56 -8.31 -40.41
CA VAL A 109 -1.90 -8.70 -39.16
C VAL A 109 -1.29 -7.46 -38.52
N VAL A 110 -1.79 -7.08 -37.36
CA VAL A 110 -1.39 -5.88 -36.61
C VAL A 110 -0.85 -6.29 -35.25
N SER A 111 0.29 -5.74 -34.83
CA SER A 111 0.81 -5.87 -33.46
C SER A 111 1.17 -4.49 -32.94
N ARG A 112 0.62 -4.10 -31.77
CA ARG A 112 0.86 -2.80 -31.12
C ARG A 112 0.70 -1.61 -32.08
N SER A 113 -0.47 -1.51 -32.70
CA SER A 113 -0.84 -0.50 -33.70
C SER A 113 0.04 -0.44 -34.96
N ARG A 114 0.89 -1.44 -35.20
CA ARG A 114 1.72 -1.53 -36.40
C ARG A 114 1.24 -2.67 -37.29
N VAL A 115 0.89 -2.35 -38.54
CA VAL A 115 0.60 -3.35 -39.58
C VAL A 115 1.90 -4.08 -39.93
N ILE A 116 1.89 -5.40 -39.79
CA ILE A 116 3.01 -6.29 -40.12
C ILE A 116 2.86 -6.77 -41.56
N ALA A 117 1.76 -7.45 -41.86
CA ALA A 117 1.42 -7.95 -43.19
C ALA A 117 -0.05 -7.68 -43.51
N SER A 118 -0.37 -7.56 -44.79
CA SER A 118 -1.71 -7.28 -45.31
C SER A 118 -1.90 -7.99 -46.64
N ALA A 119 -3.07 -8.57 -46.87
CA ALA A 119 -3.44 -9.21 -48.14
C ALA A 119 -4.91 -8.92 -48.50
N PRO A 120 -5.30 -8.92 -49.79
CA PRO A 120 -6.69 -8.76 -50.21
C PRO A 120 -7.58 -9.88 -49.66
N ARG A 121 -8.75 -9.55 -49.10
CA ARG A 121 -9.68 -10.54 -48.51
C ARG A 121 -10.19 -11.55 -49.52
N GLU A 122 -10.49 -11.11 -50.74
CA GLU A 122 -10.95 -11.99 -51.83
C GLU A 122 -9.93 -13.09 -52.11
N ALA A 123 -8.64 -12.73 -52.28
CA ALA A 123 -7.56 -13.70 -52.51
C ALA A 123 -7.36 -14.67 -51.32
N VAL A 124 -7.53 -14.19 -50.08
CA VAL A 124 -7.41 -15.02 -48.88
C VAL A 124 -8.60 -15.99 -48.74
N ALA A 125 -9.82 -15.54 -48.99
CA ALA A 125 -11.05 -16.32 -48.82
C ALA A 125 -11.30 -17.31 -49.97
N ASP A 126 -10.93 -16.96 -51.21
CA ASP A 126 -11.12 -17.81 -52.41
C ASP A 126 -10.10 -18.94 -52.53
N GLY A 127 -9.16 -19.02 -51.59
CA GLY A 127 -8.21 -20.14 -51.45
C GLY A 127 -6.89 -19.97 -52.19
N GLU A 128 -6.52 -18.75 -52.63
CA GLU A 128 -5.15 -18.48 -53.08
C GLU A 128 -4.17 -18.56 -51.91
N CYS A 129 -4.61 -18.13 -50.70
CA CYS A 129 -3.91 -18.40 -49.47
C CYS A 129 -4.23 -19.79 -48.91
N GLY A 130 -3.20 -20.60 -48.62
CA GLY A 130 -3.36 -21.83 -47.85
C GLY A 130 -3.45 -21.55 -46.34
N VAL A 131 -2.40 -20.95 -45.79
CA VAL A 131 -2.22 -20.75 -44.35
C VAL A 131 -1.56 -19.40 -44.09
N LEU A 132 -2.06 -18.68 -43.09
CA LEU A 132 -1.41 -17.51 -42.51
C LEU A 132 -0.53 -17.96 -41.33
N ARG A 133 0.76 -17.66 -41.39
CA ARG A 133 1.68 -17.85 -40.26
C ARG A 133 2.05 -16.51 -39.65
N VAL A 134 2.04 -16.46 -38.33
CA VAL A 134 2.49 -15.30 -37.54
C VAL A 134 3.45 -15.79 -36.46
N GLU A 135 4.58 -15.13 -36.31
CA GLU A 135 5.52 -15.34 -35.22
C GLU A 135 5.93 -14.00 -34.61
N ALA A 136 5.75 -13.85 -33.31
CA ALA A 136 6.21 -12.68 -32.56
C ALA A 136 7.24 -13.11 -31.50
N THR A 137 8.45 -12.56 -31.61
CA THR A 137 9.57 -12.76 -30.68
C THR A 137 10.03 -11.41 -30.13
N GLY A 138 10.98 -11.38 -29.19
CA GLY A 138 11.55 -10.13 -28.71
C GLY A 138 12.39 -9.36 -29.74
N GLU A 139 12.81 -10.01 -30.83
CA GLU A 139 13.68 -9.42 -31.85
C GLU A 139 12.95 -9.06 -33.15
N TYR A 140 11.87 -9.77 -33.46
CA TYR A 140 11.11 -9.56 -34.69
C TYR A 140 9.65 -10.02 -34.57
N VAL A 141 8.80 -9.46 -35.42
CA VAL A 141 7.47 -10.00 -35.72
C VAL A 141 7.40 -10.28 -37.21
N GLU A 142 7.01 -11.50 -37.56
CA GLU A 142 6.91 -12.00 -38.93
C GLU A 142 5.50 -12.50 -39.19
N ALA A 143 4.95 -12.14 -40.35
CA ALA A 143 3.66 -12.64 -40.82
C ALA A 143 3.72 -12.95 -42.31
N SER A 144 3.17 -14.09 -42.72
CA SER A 144 3.20 -14.57 -44.10
C SER A 144 1.88 -15.23 -44.51
N PHE A 145 1.26 -14.74 -45.58
CA PHE A 145 0.13 -15.39 -46.25
C PHE A 145 0.66 -16.35 -47.32
N ASP A 146 0.68 -17.66 -47.03
CA ASP A 146 1.21 -18.68 -47.95
C ASP A 146 0.40 -18.73 -49.25
N GLY A 147 1.03 -18.42 -50.39
CA GLY A 147 0.41 -18.51 -51.72
C GLY A 147 0.07 -17.16 -52.36
N ILE A 148 0.16 -16.06 -51.60
CA ILE A 148 -0.05 -14.70 -52.10
C ILE A 148 1.31 -14.01 -52.30
N ASP A 149 1.71 -13.80 -53.55
CA ASP A 149 2.99 -13.18 -53.93
C ASP A 149 2.94 -11.64 -54.04
N GLU A 150 1.99 -10.99 -53.36
CA GLU A 150 1.83 -9.53 -53.39
C GLU A 150 2.78 -8.78 -52.44
N PRO A 151 3.21 -7.55 -52.78
CA PRO A 151 3.99 -6.71 -51.86
C PRO A 151 3.22 -6.43 -50.57
N GLY A 152 3.73 -6.95 -49.44
CA GLY A 152 3.12 -6.78 -48.11
C GLY A 152 2.36 -8.02 -47.59
N ALA A 153 2.12 -9.03 -48.42
CA ALA A 153 1.52 -10.30 -48.00
C ALA A 153 2.50 -11.18 -47.20
N THR A 154 3.80 -10.91 -47.28
CA THR A 154 4.81 -11.47 -46.38
C THR A 154 5.73 -10.37 -45.93
N ALA A 155 5.88 -10.21 -44.62
CA ALA A 155 6.81 -9.25 -44.05
C ALA A 155 7.38 -9.74 -42.73
N ARG A 156 8.65 -9.39 -42.51
CA ARG A 156 9.33 -9.50 -41.24
C ARG A 156 9.74 -8.11 -40.79
N VAL A 157 9.23 -7.71 -39.65
CA VAL A 157 9.56 -6.44 -39.01
C VAL A 157 10.58 -6.73 -37.92
N GLU A 158 11.84 -6.43 -38.19
CA GLU A 158 12.89 -6.39 -37.17
C GLU A 158 12.69 -5.12 -36.34
N ALA A 159 12.21 -5.30 -35.11
CA ALA A 159 11.98 -4.23 -34.16
C ALA A 159 12.06 -4.83 -32.77
N THR A 160 12.73 -4.11 -31.87
CA THR A 160 12.80 -4.50 -30.47
C THR A 160 11.40 -4.46 -29.87
N ASP A 161 10.98 -5.60 -29.32
CA ASP A 161 9.82 -5.75 -28.45
C ASP A 161 8.46 -5.29 -29.01
N LEU A 162 8.15 -5.66 -30.26
CA LEU A 162 6.77 -5.63 -30.78
C LEU A 162 5.89 -6.81 -30.31
N ARG A 163 6.31 -7.50 -29.24
CA ARG A 163 5.54 -8.60 -28.65
C ARG A 163 4.20 -8.05 -28.12
N PRO A 164 3.07 -8.70 -28.45
CA PRO A 164 1.80 -8.24 -27.95
C PRO A 164 1.68 -8.49 -26.45
N MET A 165 0.84 -7.68 -25.82
CA MET A 165 0.21 -8.06 -24.57
C MET A 165 -0.75 -9.23 -24.81
N VAL A 166 -0.73 -10.21 -23.92
CA VAL A 166 -1.66 -11.35 -23.97
C VAL A 166 -2.49 -11.38 -22.71
N VAL A 167 -3.81 -11.24 -22.88
CA VAL A 167 -4.80 -11.50 -21.82
C VAL A 167 -5.69 -12.70 -22.12
N GLY A 168 -5.53 -13.30 -23.30
CA GLY A 168 -6.29 -14.44 -23.77
C GLY A 168 -6.08 -14.64 -25.27
N ILE A 169 -6.84 -15.55 -25.86
CA ILE A 169 -6.99 -15.68 -27.32
C ILE A 169 -8.46 -15.52 -27.63
N TYR A 170 -8.78 -14.54 -28.47
CA TYR A 170 -10.13 -14.08 -28.76
C TYR A 170 -10.41 -14.24 -30.25
N SER A 171 -11.61 -14.67 -30.61
CA SER A 171 -12.03 -14.84 -31.99
C SER A 171 -13.50 -14.44 -32.20
N ASP A 172 -13.81 -13.91 -33.37
CA ASP A 172 -15.16 -13.61 -33.84
C ASP A 172 -15.74 -14.75 -34.70
N LEU A 173 -15.00 -15.87 -34.85
CA LEU A 173 -15.52 -17.07 -35.51
C LEU A 173 -16.76 -17.58 -34.74
N PRO A 174 -17.82 -18.01 -35.44
CA PRO A 174 -18.95 -18.65 -34.79
C PRO A 174 -18.51 -19.84 -33.93
N SER A 175 -19.04 -19.97 -32.71
CA SER A 175 -18.71 -21.09 -31.79
C SER A 175 -18.98 -22.48 -32.38
N GLU A 176 -19.87 -22.55 -33.38
CA GLU A 176 -20.22 -23.78 -34.11
C GLU A 176 -19.12 -24.20 -35.11
N THR A 177 -18.16 -23.32 -35.40
CA THR A 177 -17.09 -23.57 -36.39
C THR A 177 -16.16 -24.68 -35.91
N VAL A 178 -16.05 -25.75 -36.71
CA VAL A 178 -15.17 -26.88 -36.40
C VAL A 178 -13.72 -26.47 -36.56
N ALA A 179 -12.95 -26.50 -35.48
CA ALA A 179 -11.52 -26.20 -35.49
C ALA A 179 -10.75 -27.13 -36.46
N PRO A 180 -10.15 -26.61 -37.55
CA PRO A 180 -9.33 -27.43 -38.44
C PRO A 180 -8.07 -27.94 -37.73
N ALA A 181 -7.57 -29.11 -38.11
CA ALA A 181 -6.37 -29.70 -37.51
C ALA A 181 -5.09 -28.85 -37.69
N GLU A 182 -5.09 -27.95 -38.66
CA GLU A 182 -3.99 -27.04 -38.98
C GLU A 182 -4.04 -25.73 -38.18
N LEU A 183 -5.19 -25.42 -37.55
CA LEU A 183 -5.35 -24.24 -36.70
C LEU A 183 -4.59 -24.47 -35.39
N ALA A 184 -3.54 -23.69 -35.18
CA ALA A 184 -2.71 -23.79 -33.98
C ALA A 184 -2.13 -22.43 -33.59
N VAL A 185 -2.49 -21.96 -32.41
CA VAL A 185 -1.89 -20.81 -31.74
C VAL A 185 -1.22 -21.30 -30.47
N THR A 186 0.04 -20.92 -30.28
CA THR A 186 0.83 -21.22 -29.10
C THR A 186 1.42 -19.94 -28.54
N VAL A 187 1.19 -19.69 -27.25
CA VAL A 187 1.79 -18.61 -26.48
C VAL A 187 2.72 -19.21 -25.44
N ASP A 188 4.03 -18.95 -25.57
CA ASP A 188 5.03 -19.39 -24.60
C ASP A 188 5.10 -18.36 -23.45
N VAL A 189 4.55 -18.75 -22.29
CA VAL A 189 4.41 -17.85 -21.14
C VAL A 189 5.76 -17.65 -20.46
N ASP A 190 6.06 -16.40 -20.09
CA ASP A 190 7.26 -16.07 -19.33
C ASP A 190 7.16 -16.46 -17.86
N SER A 191 7.42 -17.74 -17.59
CA SER A 191 7.38 -18.38 -16.28
C SER A 191 8.74 -18.41 -15.58
N ARG A 192 9.71 -17.56 -15.98
CA ARG A 192 11.13 -17.62 -15.56
C ARG A 192 11.38 -17.60 -14.05
N PHE A 193 10.44 -17.08 -13.26
CA PHE A 193 10.56 -16.96 -11.80
C PHE A 193 9.90 -18.11 -11.02
N THR A 194 9.07 -18.92 -11.69
CA THR A 194 8.42 -20.10 -11.10
C THR A 194 9.42 -21.25 -11.09
N THR A 195 10.22 -21.33 -10.02
CA THR A 195 11.36 -22.23 -9.95
C THR A 195 11.47 -22.90 -8.59
N ASP A 196 11.89 -24.17 -8.60
CA ASP A 196 12.20 -24.95 -7.41
C ASP A 196 13.70 -25.26 -7.30
N PRO A 197 14.27 -25.26 -6.08
CA PRO A 197 15.67 -25.65 -5.89
C PRO A 197 15.87 -27.14 -6.20
N THR A 198 16.81 -27.47 -7.09
CA THR A 198 17.17 -28.88 -7.36
C THR A 198 17.77 -29.56 -6.12
N PRO A 199 17.81 -30.91 -6.07
CA PRO A 199 18.48 -31.64 -4.99
C PRO A 199 19.95 -31.23 -4.77
N LEU A 200 20.65 -30.84 -5.85
CA LEU A 200 22.03 -30.34 -5.77
C LEU A 200 22.09 -28.98 -5.04
N LYS A 201 21.16 -28.08 -5.34
CA LYS A 201 21.04 -26.78 -4.67
C LYS A 201 20.70 -26.96 -3.19
N TRP A 202 19.74 -27.84 -2.88
CA TRP A 202 19.43 -28.22 -1.49
C TRP A 202 20.62 -28.82 -0.75
N ALA A 203 21.37 -29.74 -1.38
CA ALA A 203 22.55 -30.33 -0.77
C ALA A 203 23.62 -29.28 -0.43
N ALA A 204 23.83 -28.28 -1.29
CA ALA A 204 24.74 -27.17 -1.00
C ALA A 204 24.26 -26.31 0.18
N ILE A 205 22.96 -25.99 0.25
CA ILE A 205 22.36 -25.25 1.38
C ILE A 205 22.58 -26.02 2.70
N VAL A 206 22.20 -27.30 2.75
CA VAL A 206 22.30 -28.14 3.96
C VAL A 206 23.75 -28.33 4.37
N LEU A 207 24.65 -28.67 3.44
CA LEU A 207 26.07 -28.82 3.71
C LEU A 207 26.69 -27.51 4.20
N GLY A 208 26.31 -26.38 3.61
CA GLY A 208 26.75 -25.05 4.01
C GLY A 208 26.34 -24.72 5.45
N LEU A 209 25.08 -24.99 5.82
CA LEU A 209 24.55 -24.75 7.16
C LEU A 209 25.23 -25.63 8.21
N LEU A 210 25.36 -26.94 7.94
CA LEU A 210 26.03 -27.88 8.84
C LEU A 210 27.51 -27.52 9.02
N SER A 211 28.20 -27.17 7.94
CA SER A 211 29.60 -26.75 7.97
C SER A 211 29.78 -25.45 8.78
N THR A 212 28.87 -24.50 8.62
CA THR A 212 28.87 -23.24 9.39
C THR A 212 28.62 -23.51 10.87
N ALA A 213 27.66 -24.36 11.23
CA ALA A 213 27.40 -24.74 12.61
C ALA A 213 28.63 -25.39 13.26
N VAL A 214 29.28 -26.33 12.56
CA VAL A 214 30.52 -26.97 13.02
C VAL A 214 31.65 -25.94 13.19
N ALA A 215 31.79 -25.00 12.25
CA ALA A 215 32.79 -23.93 12.32
C ALA A 215 32.56 -23.01 13.53
N LEU A 216 31.31 -22.66 13.85
CA LEU A 216 30.96 -21.84 15.01
C LEU A 216 31.21 -22.57 16.34
N VAL A 217 30.92 -23.87 16.40
CA VAL A 217 31.24 -24.71 17.58
C VAL A 217 32.75 -24.79 17.77
N ALA A 218 33.52 -24.97 16.69
CA ALA A 218 34.98 -24.95 16.75
C ALA A 218 35.52 -23.59 17.21
N LEU A 219 34.94 -22.48 16.70
CA LEU A 219 35.27 -21.12 17.11
C LEU A 219 34.98 -20.90 18.60
N HIS A 220 33.86 -21.43 19.11
CA HIS A 220 33.54 -21.39 20.54
C HIS A 220 34.61 -22.10 21.38
N GLY A 221 35.04 -23.29 20.95
CA GLY A 221 36.12 -24.04 21.60
C GLY A 221 37.44 -23.27 21.61
N LEU A 222 37.78 -22.60 20.50
CA LEU A 222 38.95 -21.71 20.43
C LEU A 222 38.80 -20.48 21.32
N ASP A 223 37.59 -19.96 21.49
CA ASP A 223 37.30 -18.81 22.35
C ASP A 223 37.54 -19.11 23.84
N GLN A 224 37.34 -20.35 24.27
CA GLN A 224 37.52 -20.83 25.65
C GLN A 224 38.98 -21.11 26.06
N THR A 225 39.94 -20.97 25.14
CA THR A 225 41.35 -21.29 25.42
C THR A 225 42.04 -20.31 26.37
N ASP A 226 41.40 -19.20 26.76
CA ASP A 226 41.94 -18.20 27.67
C ASP A 226 41.73 -18.51 29.16
N GLY A 227 41.13 -19.66 29.48
CA GLY A 227 40.90 -20.13 30.85
C GLY A 227 39.81 -19.37 31.62
N ARG A 228 39.08 -18.46 30.97
CA ARG A 228 37.98 -17.71 31.58
C ARG A 228 36.67 -18.48 31.40
N GLY A 229 35.97 -18.73 32.50
CA GLY A 229 34.65 -19.37 32.49
C GLY A 229 33.65 -18.67 31.56
N GLY A 230 32.67 -19.42 31.04
CA GLY A 230 31.61 -18.87 30.21
C GLY A 230 30.81 -17.81 30.96
N LEU A 231 30.67 -16.62 30.38
CA LEU A 231 29.68 -15.65 30.84
C LEU A 231 28.29 -16.15 30.47
N ARG A 232 27.29 -15.95 31.35
CA ARG A 232 25.89 -16.31 31.07
C ARG A 232 25.44 -15.66 29.76
N PHE A 233 24.63 -16.37 28.97
CA PHE A 233 24.07 -15.84 27.73
C PHE A 233 23.21 -14.60 28.03
N MET A 234 22.25 -14.72 28.95
CA MET A 234 21.47 -13.58 29.47
C MET A 234 22.01 -13.09 30.83
N PRO A 235 21.96 -11.77 31.11
CA PRO A 235 22.21 -11.20 32.43
C PRO A 235 21.32 -11.82 33.53
N ARG A 236 21.80 -11.84 34.78
CA ARG A 236 21.04 -12.40 35.93
C ARG A 236 19.67 -11.74 36.14
N ASP A 237 19.55 -10.46 35.85
CA ASP A 237 18.34 -9.66 36.08
C ASP A 237 17.49 -9.47 34.81
N TRP A 238 17.60 -10.36 33.81
CA TRP A 238 16.89 -10.21 32.53
C TRP A 238 15.38 -10.12 32.73
N PHE A 239 14.81 -11.09 33.46
CA PHE A 239 13.37 -11.21 33.72
C PHE A 239 12.85 -10.32 34.86
N ARG A 240 13.69 -9.46 35.45
CA ARG A 240 13.26 -8.61 36.57
C ARG A 240 12.43 -7.43 36.07
N ILE A 241 11.12 -7.46 36.25
CA ILE A 241 10.20 -6.39 35.83
C ILE A 241 10.44 -5.10 36.64
N ARG A 242 10.44 -3.95 35.96
CA ARG A 242 10.54 -2.59 36.51
C ARG A 242 9.40 -1.73 35.97
N LEU A 243 9.12 -0.59 36.63
CA LEU A 243 8.04 0.32 36.22
C LEU A 243 8.13 0.78 34.75
N PRO A 244 9.30 1.16 34.20
CA PRO A 244 9.39 1.49 32.78
C PRO A 244 9.03 0.32 31.86
N ASP A 245 9.27 -0.93 32.27
CA ASP A 245 8.88 -2.09 31.46
C ASP A 245 7.37 -2.26 31.44
N VAL A 246 6.70 -2.08 32.58
CA VAL A 246 5.23 -2.13 32.65
C VAL A 246 4.61 -1.05 31.77
N ALA A 247 5.15 0.17 31.81
CA ALA A 247 4.67 1.27 30.97
C ALA A 247 4.88 0.99 29.48
N VAL A 248 6.07 0.54 29.08
CA VAL A 248 6.37 0.24 27.66
C VAL A 248 5.56 -0.93 27.15
N LEU A 249 5.60 -2.08 27.85
CA LEU A 249 4.90 -3.29 27.42
C LEU A 249 3.38 -3.11 27.46
N GLY A 250 2.85 -2.42 28.48
CA GLY A 250 1.43 -2.10 28.57
C GLY A 250 0.98 -1.18 27.43
N THR A 251 1.75 -0.14 27.12
CA THR A 251 1.43 0.77 26.00
C THR A 251 1.50 0.03 24.66
N LEU A 252 2.54 -0.79 24.43
CA LEU A 252 2.64 -1.60 23.21
C LEU A 252 1.48 -2.59 23.08
N GLY A 253 1.07 -3.24 24.17
CA GLY A 253 -0.07 -4.16 24.18
C GLY A 253 -1.37 -3.46 23.81
N VAL A 254 -1.65 -2.28 24.36
CA VAL A 254 -2.82 -1.48 23.98
C VAL A 254 -2.72 -1.03 22.53
N TRP A 255 -1.57 -0.47 22.14
CA TRP A 255 -1.33 0.09 20.81
C TRP A 255 -1.40 -0.95 19.69
N HIS A 256 -1.07 -2.22 19.98
CA HIS A 256 -1.22 -3.30 19.03
C HIS A 256 -2.68 -3.47 18.55
N PHE A 257 -3.66 -3.26 19.44
CA PHE A 257 -5.09 -3.39 19.09
C PHE A 257 -5.72 -2.09 18.61
N VAL A 258 -5.40 -0.95 19.23
CA VAL A 258 -6.10 0.32 18.92
C VAL A 258 -5.28 1.27 18.05
N GLY A 259 -3.97 1.06 17.93
CA GLY A 259 -3.06 1.98 17.26
C GLY A 259 -3.13 1.90 15.74
N GLY A 260 -2.71 2.99 15.08
CA GLY A 260 -2.74 3.11 13.63
C GLY A 260 -1.82 2.12 12.89
N ASN A 261 -2.25 1.76 11.69
CA ASN A 261 -1.53 0.92 10.74
C ASN A 261 -0.54 1.74 9.89
N THR A 262 0.31 1.05 9.13
CA THR A 262 1.28 1.69 8.22
C THR A 262 0.81 1.61 6.76
N SER A 263 1.42 2.38 5.86
CA SER A 263 0.99 2.48 4.45
C SER A 263 1.01 1.12 3.73
N ASP A 264 2.11 0.38 3.86
CA ASP A 264 2.34 -0.83 3.04
C ASP A 264 1.80 -2.10 3.72
N ASP A 265 0.94 -1.96 4.72
CA ASP A 265 0.39 -3.11 5.44
C ASP A 265 -0.43 -4.00 4.50
N GLY A 266 -1.30 -3.41 3.67
CA GLY A 266 -2.04 -4.17 2.66
C GLY A 266 -1.14 -4.72 1.54
N TYR A 267 -0.13 -3.95 1.13
CA TYR A 267 0.84 -4.32 0.11
C TYR A 267 1.54 -5.65 0.44
N ILE A 268 2.14 -5.70 1.64
CA ILE A 268 2.89 -6.86 2.13
C ILE A 268 1.94 -8.02 2.46
N MET A 269 0.73 -7.72 2.97
CA MET A 269 -0.28 -8.74 3.25
C MET A 269 -0.66 -9.53 2.00
N THR A 270 -0.98 -8.83 0.90
CA THR A 270 -1.38 -9.49 -0.35
C THR A 270 -0.25 -10.30 -0.94
N MET A 271 0.97 -9.76 -0.98
CA MET A 271 2.15 -10.50 -1.45
C MET A 271 2.40 -11.76 -0.63
N ALA A 272 2.32 -11.68 0.69
CA ALA A 272 2.50 -12.82 1.56
C ALA A 272 1.44 -13.92 1.34
N ARG A 273 0.20 -13.54 1.02
CA ARG A 273 -0.90 -14.47 0.70
C ARG A 273 -0.80 -15.07 -0.71
N ALA A 274 -0.32 -14.29 -1.68
CA ALA A 274 -0.19 -14.70 -3.07
C ALA A 274 1.08 -15.52 -3.36
N ALA A 275 2.10 -15.46 -2.49
CA ALA A 275 3.40 -16.09 -2.72
C ALA A 275 3.36 -17.62 -2.80
N GLU A 276 2.52 -18.29 -2.01
CA GLU A 276 2.41 -19.75 -2.02
C GLU A 276 1.74 -20.26 -3.31
N PRO A 277 0.55 -19.77 -3.72
CA PRO A 277 -0.02 -20.11 -5.02
C PRO A 277 0.89 -19.81 -6.21
N ALA A 278 1.66 -18.70 -6.15
CA ALA A 278 2.59 -18.32 -7.21
C ALA A 278 3.86 -19.19 -7.30
N GLY A 279 4.22 -19.89 -6.23
CA GLY A 279 5.48 -20.62 -6.11
C GLY A 279 6.71 -19.74 -5.85
N TYR A 280 6.55 -18.41 -5.74
CA TYR A 280 7.61 -17.48 -5.37
C TYR A 280 7.05 -16.16 -4.80
N MET A 281 7.89 -15.40 -4.09
CA MET A 281 7.55 -14.07 -3.57
C MET A 281 7.57 -13.02 -4.69
N ALA A 282 6.53 -13.00 -5.52
CA ALA A 282 6.32 -12.02 -6.59
C ALA A 282 5.97 -10.65 -6.03
N ASN A 283 6.45 -9.59 -6.68
CA ASN A 283 5.82 -8.30 -6.52
C ASN A 283 4.44 -8.32 -7.19
N TYR A 284 3.39 -8.32 -6.39
CA TYR A 284 2.03 -8.54 -6.86
C TYR A 284 1.42 -7.32 -7.58
N TYR A 285 1.90 -6.11 -7.25
CA TYR A 285 1.25 -4.86 -7.63
C TYR A 285 1.98 -4.07 -8.71
N ARG A 286 3.26 -4.37 -8.95
CA ARG A 286 4.15 -3.56 -9.81
C ARG A 286 5.25 -4.43 -10.41
N TRP A 287 5.92 -3.92 -11.44
CA TRP A 287 7.15 -4.49 -12.00
C TRP A 287 6.95 -5.87 -12.62
N TYR A 288 5.84 -6.12 -13.32
CA TYR A 288 5.64 -7.31 -14.16
C TYR A 288 5.79 -8.65 -13.41
N GLY A 289 5.45 -8.67 -12.11
CA GLY A 289 5.53 -9.88 -11.29
C GLY A 289 6.95 -10.34 -10.95
N VAL A 290 7.99 -9.51 -11.10
CA VAL A 290 9.36 -9.90 -10.72
C VAL A 290 9.49 -10.19 -9.22
N PRO A 291 10.39 -11.09 -8.79
CA PRO A 291 10.55 -11.45 -7.37
C PRO A 291 11.05 -10.29 -6.50
N GLU A 292 10.72 -10.30 -5.19
CA GLU A 292 11.26 -9.36 -4.20
C GLU A 292 12.78 -9.47 -3.96
N SER A 293 13.38 -10.60 -4.31
CA SER A 293 14.82 -10.81 -4.23
C SER A 293 15.59 -9.67 -4.92
N PRO A 294 16.64 -9.11 -4.30
CA PRO A 294 17.39 -9.68 -3.18
C PRO A 294 16.88 -9.32 -1.76
N PHE A 295 15.73 -8.67 -1.63
CA PHE A 295 15.19 -8.24 -0.33
C PHE A 295 13.92 -9.00 0.07
N GLY A 296 13.43 -8.79 1.28
CA GLY A 296 12.19 -9.35 1.82
C GLY A 296 12.39 -10.62 2.64
N SER A 297 13.23 -11.54 2.20
CA SER A 297 13.53 -12.77 2.94
C SER A 297 14.54 -12.54 4.09
N PRO A 298 14.35 -13.17 5.26
CA PRO A 298 13.34 -14.18 5.58
C PRO A 298 12.04 -13.61 6.19
N TYR A 299 11.87 -12.30 6.21
CA TYR A 299 10.77 -11.67 6.95
C TYR A 299 9.43 -11.82 6.24
N TYR A 300 9.37 -11.62 4.92
CA TYR A 300 8.15 -11.87 4.15
C TYR A 300 7.79 -13.36 4.12
N ASP A 301 8.79 -14.25 4.05
CA ASP A 301 8.58 -15.70 4.16
C ASP A 301 7.92 -16.08 5.51
N LEU A 302 8.34 -15.42 6.60
CA LEU A 302 7.69 -15.58 7.90
C LEU A 302 6.23 -15.11 7.88
N LEU A 303 5.93 -14.01 7.19
CA LEU A 303 4.56 -13.51 7.07
C LEU A 303 3.69 -14.46 6.23
N THR A 304 4.23 -15.07 5.17
CA THR A 304 3.54 -16.13 4.42
C THR A 304 3.19 -17.32 5.32
N LEU A 305 4.09 -17.75 6.21
CA LEU A 305 3.77 -18.80 7.19
C LEU A 305 2.69 -18.36 8.19
N PHE A 306 2.64 -17.08 8.55
CA PHE A 306 1.61 -16.55 9.45
C PHE A 306 0.24 -16.45 8.77
N SER A 307 0.18 -16.08 7.49
CA SER A 307 -1.06 -15.93 6.74
C SER A 307 -1.80 -17.25 6.56
N GLN A 308 -1.09 -18.38 6.53
CA GLN A 308 -1.67 -19.73 6.53
C GLN A 308 -2.44 -20.08 7.81
N VAL A 309 -2.08 -19.46 8.95
CA VAL A 309 -2.77 -19.68 10.23
C VAL A 309 -3.97 -18.76 10.35
N SER A 310 -3.78 -17.47 10.09
CA SER A 310 -4.85 -16.47 10.10
C SER A 310 -4.40 -15.23 9.36
N THR A 311 -5.33 -14.58 8.68
CA THR A 311 -5.08 -13.30 8.01
C THR A 311 -5.48 -12.09 8.85
N ALA A 312 -5.97 -12.30 10.07
CA ALA A 312 -6.43 -11.21 10.94
C ALA A 312 -5.28 -10.25 11.29
N SER A 313 -5.54 -8.93 11.20
CA SER A 313 -4.58 -7.86 11.48
C SER A 313 -3.80 -8.00 12.81
N PRO A 314 -4.41 -8.34 13.97
CA PRO A 314 -3.63 -8.53 15.21
C PRO A 314 -2.65 -9.70 15.12
N TRP A 315 -3.03 -10.80 14.45
CA TRP A 315 -2.16 -11.96 14.28
C TRP A 315 -0.99 -11.66 13.34
N MET A 316 -1.28 -11.10 12.17
CA MET A 316 -0.26 -10.77 11.16
C MET A 316 0.77 -9.77 11.68
N ARG A 317 0.38 -8.86 12.59
CA ARG A 317 1.27 -7.85 13.19
C ARG A 317 2.00 -8.34 14.46
N LEU A 318 1.81 -9.59 14.86
CA LEU A 318 2.45 -10.18 16.03
C LEU A 318 4.00 -10.21 15.94
N PRO A 319 4.63 -10.51 14.79
CA PRO A 319 6.09 -10.44 14.66
C PRO A 319 6.64 -9.04 14.98
N ALA A 320 5.96 -7.98 14.57
CA ALA A 320 6.32 -6.60 14.89
C ALA A 320 6.21 -6.34 16.41
N LEU A 321 5.13 -6.78 17.06
CA LEU A 321 4.98 -6.66 18.52
C LEU A 321 6.10 -7.40 19.27
N ILE A 322 6.44 -8.62 18.86
CA ILE A 322 7.54 -9.39 19.45
C ILE A 322 8.86 -8.64 19.28
N ALA A 323 9.12 -8.08 18.09
CA ALA A 323 10.31 -7.27 17.84
C ALA A 323 10.37 -6.03 18.75
N ALA A 324 9.22 -5.39 19.03
CA ALA A 324 9.10 -4.26 19.94
C ALA A 324 9.52 -4.63 21.36
N VAL A 325 8.95 -5.73 21.87
CA VAL A 325 9.21 -6.24 23.22
C VAL A 325 10.69 -6.60 23.37
N LEU A 326 11.25 -7.32 22.39
CA LEU A 326 12.66 -7.69 22.40
C LEU A 326 13.57 -6.47 22.31
N CYS A 327 13.26 -5.48 21.47
CA CYS A 327 14.00 -4.22 21.40
C CYS A 327 14.07 -3.54 22.77
N TRP A 328 12.92 -3.37 23.44
CA TRP A 328 12.88 -2.72 24.74
C TRP A 328 13.67 -3.49 25.81
N LEU A 329 13.53 -4.81 25.86
CA LEU A 329 14.28 -5.65 26.80
C LEU A 329 15.79 -5.52 26.56
N VAL A 330 16.24 -5.55 25.30
CA VAL A 330 17.66 -5.36 24.94
C VAL A 330 18.15 -3.96 25.32
N ILE A 331 17.37 -2.91 25.05
CA ILE A 331 17.70 -1.53 25.44
C ILE A 331 17.90 -1.43 26.96
N SER A 332 16.90 -1.88 27.71
CA SER A 332 16.85 -1.69 29.17
C SER A 332 17.88 -2.55 29.91
N ARG A 333 18.27 -3.72 29.35
CA ARG A 333 19.10 -4.73 30.04
C ARG A 333 20.51 -4.89 29.50
N GLU A 334 20.78 -4.61 28.24
CA GLU A 334 22.13 -4.70 27.67
C GLU A 334 22.70 -3.33 27.32
N VAL A 335 21.93 -2.51 26.60
CA VAL A 335 22.43 -1.24 26.06
C VAL A 335 22.66 -0.21 27.16
N LEU A 336 21.63 0.14 27.94
CA LEU A 336 21.77 1.16 29.00
C LEU A 336 22.85 0.80 30.03
N PRO A 337 22.96 -0.45 30.52
CA PRO A 337 24.04 -0.84 31.42
C PRO A 337 25.43 -0.76 30.76
N ARG A 338 25.54 -1.08 29.46
CA ARG A 338 26.82 -1.00 28.72
C ARG A 338 27.29 0.45 28.56
N LEU A 339 26.35 1.39 28.39
CA LEU A 339 26.64 2.82 28.28
C LEU A 339 27.14 3.43 29.59
N GLY A 340 26.91 2.82 30.75
CA GLY A 340 27.53 3.20 32.01
C GLY A 340 26.58 3.19 33.21
N ARG A 341 27.14 3.31 34.42
CA ARG A 341 26.35 3.23 35.67
C ARG A 341 25.28 4.33 35.76
N ALA A 342 25.58 5.55 35.30
CA ALA A 342 24.62 6.66 35.36
C ALA A 342 23.42 6.44 34.42
N ALA A 343 23.64 5.86 33.24
CA ALA A 343 22.57 5.51 32.31
C ALA A 343 21.60 4.47 32.89
N ARG A 344 22.12 3.49 33.65
CA ARG A 344 21.29 2.46 34.32
C ARG A 344 20.55 2.95 35.56
N THR A 345 21.14 3.86 36.34
CA THR A 345 20.66 4.17 37.71
C THR A 345 19.91 5.50 37.84
N THR A 346 19.93 6.34 36.81
CA THR A 346 19.23 7.63 36.83
C THR A 346 17.83 7.45 36.25
N PRO A 347 16.73 7.58 37.03
CA PRO A 347 15.39 7.28 36.56
C PRO A 347 14.97 8.05 35.31
N VAL A 348 15.24 9.37 35.29
CA VAL A 348 14.88 10.24 34.16
C VAL A 348 15.50 9.79 32.84
N VAL A 349 16.71 9.20 32.88
CA VAL A 349 17.41 8.72 31.67
C VAL A 349 16.73 7.48 31.10
N VAL A 350 16.29 6.56 31.97
CA VAL A 350 15.56 5.36 31.56
C VAL A 350 14.18 5.74 31.02
N TRP A 351 13.50 6.69 31.65
CA TRP A 351 12.21 7.21 31.17
C TRP A 351 12.34 7.98 29.84
N SER A 352 13.42 8.74 29.61
CA SER A 352 13.69 9.34 28.30
C SER A 352 13.85 8.28 27.21
N ALA A 353 14.57 7.19 27.50
CA ALA A 353 14.71 6.08 26.56
C ALA A 353 13.36 5.40 26.28
N ALA A 354 12.57 5.12 27.33
CA ALA A 354 11.24 4.50 27.21
C ALA A 354 10.28 5.36 26.38
N ALA A 355 10.19 6.65 26.68
CA ALA A 355 9.27 7.57 26.01
C ALA A 355 9.63 7.77 24.53
N VAL A 356 10.92 7.95 24.21
CA VAL A 356 11.36 8.09 22.81
C VAL A 356 11.21 6.78 22.05
N PHE A 357 11.48 5.63 22.68
CA PHE A 357 11.24 4.31 22.09
C PHE A 357 9.77 4.16 21.69
N LEU A 358 8.83 4.41 22.62
CA LEU A 358 7.40 4.34 22.36
C LEU A 358 6.96 5.34 21.28
N ALA A 359 7.44 6.59 21.34
CA ALA A 359 7.11 7.61 20.34
C ALA A 359 7.50 7.19 18.92
N PHE A 360 8.71 6.64 18.73
CA PHE A 360 9.12 6.08 17.45
C PHE A 360 8.29 4.85 17.07
N TRP A 361 8.16 3.90 18.01
CA TRP A 361 7.54 2.62 17.70
C TRP A 361 6.09 2.79 17.26
N MET A 362 5.33 3.60 17.99
CA MET A 362 3.91 3.84 17.72
C MET A 362 3.68 4.52 16.36
N ALA A 363 4.58 5.41 15.93
CA ALA A 363 4.43 6.18 14.71
C ALA A 363 4.86 5.41 13.44
N PHE A 364 5.80 4.47 13.55
CA PHE A 364 6.45 3.83 12.39
C PHE A 364 6.34 2.30 12.35
N ASN A 365 6.38 1.63 13.50
CA ASN A 365 6.71 0.19 13.59
C ASN A 365 5.53 -0.68 14.07
N ASN A 366 4.28 -0.25 13.80
CA ASN A 366 3.08 -0.97 14.22
C ASN A 366 2.48 -1.90 13.13
N GLY A 367 3.00 -1.84 11.90
CA GLY A 367 2.49 -2.52 10.72
C GLY A 367 3.25 -3.79 10.32
N LEU A 368 3.10 -4.21 9.06
CA LEU A 368 3.76 -5.39 8.45
C LEU A 368 5.08 -5.07 7.78
N ARG A 369 5.49 -3.80 7.72
CA ARG A 369 6.75 -3.38 7.11
C ARG A 369 7.97 -4.00 7.83
N PRO A 370 9.13 -4.14 7.16
CA PRO A 370 10.30 -4.82 7.72
C PRO A 370 11.09 -4.04 8.79
N GLU A 371 10.85 -2.73 8.96
CA GLU A 371 11.59 -1.90 9.92
C GLU A 371 11.61 -2.41 11.37
N PRO A 372 10.53 -2.99 11.94
CA PRO A 372 10.56 -3.59 13.28
C PRO A 372 11.65 -4.66 13.41
N ALA A 373 11.77 -5.55 12.42
CA ALA A 373 12.78 -6.60 12.40
C ALA A 373 14.20 -6.02 12.21
N ILE A 374 14.34 -5.01 11.35
CA ILE A 374 15.63 -4.33 11.10
C ILE A 374 16.09 -3.54 12.33
N ALA A 375 15.19 -2.84 13.02
CA ALA A 375 15.47 -2.11 14.25
C ALA A 375 15.99 -3.06 15.34
N LEU A 376 15.34 -4.22 15.50
CA LEU A 376 15.80 -5.27 16.40
C LEU A 376 17.15 -5.84 15.97
N GLY A 377 17.29 -6.21 14.71
CA GLY A 377 18.49 -6.83 14.16
C GLY A 377 19.73 -5.93 14.29
N ALA A 378 19.62 -4.65 13.97
CA ALA A 378 20.69 -3.68 14.17
C ALA A 378 21.05 -3.48 15.65
N LEU A 379 20.05 -3.46 16.54
CA LEU A 379 20.30 -3.34 17.98
C LEU A 379 21.04 -4.58 18.52
N LEU A 380 20.58 -5.78 18.14
CA LEU A 380 21.21 -7.05 18.49
C LEU A 380 22.62 -7.17 17.89
N THR A 381 22.83 -6.65 16.68
CA THR A 381 24.15 -6.57 16.04
C THR A 381 25.09 -5.71 16.87
N TRP A 382 24.67 -4.49 17.24
CA TRP A 382 25.47 -3.59 18.08
C TRP A 382 25.80 -4.21 19.44
N VAL A 383 24.82 -4.85 20.09
CA VAL A 383 25.03 -5.55 21.37
C VAL A 383 26.01 -6.71 21.23
N SER A 384 25.89 -7.50 20.17
CA SER A 384 26.77 -8.64 19.90
C SER A 384 28.20 -8.19 19.61
N VAL A 385 28.39 -7.10 18.87
CA VAL A 385 29.68 -6.43 18.66
C VAL A 385 30.26 -5.93 19.99
N GLU A 386 29.48 -5.22 20.80
CA GLU A 386 29.94 -4.74 22.12
C GLU A 386 30.33 -5.89 23.04
N ARG A 387 29.60 -6.99 22.99
CA ARG A 387 29.91 -8.21 23.74
C ARG A 387 31.20 -8.84 23.24
N ALA A 388 31.43 -8.92 21.93
CA ALA A 388 32.69 -9.39 21.35
C ALA A 388 33.88 -8.55 21.84
N ILE A 389 33.74 -7.22 21.81
CA ILE A 389 34.78 -6.28 22.26
C ILE A 389 35.04 -6.40 23.76
N ALA A 390 33.99 -6.45 24.58
CA ALA A 390 34.11 -6.51 26.03
C ALA A 390 34.72 -7.84 26.51
N THR A 391 34.36 -8.95 25.87
CA THR A 391 34.83 -10.29 26.24
C THR A 391 36.09 -10.73 25.51
N ARG A 392 36.51 -10.01 24.46
CA ARG A 392 37.60 -10.39 23.54
C ARG A 392 37.38 -11.79 22.94
N ARG A 393 36.15 -12.07 22.49
CA ARG A 393 35.72 -13.35 21.89
C ARG A 393 35.21 -13.11 20.48
N MET A 394 35.45 -14.06 19.58
CA MET A 394 35.07 -13.96 18.18
C MET A 394 33.68 -14.52 17.89
N LEU A 395 33.19 -15.48 18.68
CA LEU A 395 31.86 -16.06 18.47
C LEU A 395 30.73 -15.01 18.53
N PRO A 396 30.67 -14.07 19.51
CA PRO A 396 29.64 -13.04 19.49
C PRO A 396 29.74 -12.13 18.25
N PHE A 397 30.94 -11.96 17.69
CA PHE A 397 31.11 -11.21 16.45
C PHE A 397 30.59 -11.99 15.23
N ALA A 398 30.83 -13.31 15.17
CA ALA A 398 30.26 -14.15 14.13
C ALA A 398 28.72 -14.13 14.17
N VAL A 399 28.12 -14.20 15.37
CA VAL A 399 26.67 -14.03 15.56
C VAL A 399 26.21 -12.64 15.14
N ALA A 400 26.97 -11.57 15.46
CA ALA A 400 26.65 -10.22 14.98
C ALA A 400 26.61 -10.14 13.45
N VAL A 401 27.53 -10.83 12.77
CA VAL A 401 27.58 -10.89 11.31
C VAL A 401 26.37 -11.62 10.73
N ILE A 402 25.92 -12.73 11.34
CA ILE A 402 24.68 -13.43 10.94
C ILE A 402 23.48 -12.49 11.06
N ILE A 403 23.32 -11.86 12.23
CA ILE A 403 22.16 -10.97 12.47
C ILE A 403 22.19 -9.79 11.50
N ALA A 404 23.37 -9.19 11.27
CA ALA A 404 23.51 -8.05 10.37
C ALA A 404 23.22 -8.39 8.91
N SER A 405 23.69 -9.55 8.43
CA SER A 405 23.45 -9.97 7.05
C SER A 405 21.97 -10.32 6.84
N PHE A 406 21.33 -11.01 7.77
CA PHE A 406 19.89 -11.29 7.71
C PHE A 406 19.05 -10.00 7.80
N SER A 407 19.47 -9.02 8.61
CA SER A 407 18.82 -7.71 8.66
C SER A 407 18.93 -6.97 7.32
N LEU A 408 20.07 -7.09 6.62
CA LEU A 408 20.29 -6.51 5.30
C LEU A 408 19.41 -7.17 4.23
N ALA A 409 19.24 -8.50 4.27
CA ALA A 409 18.33 -9.21 3.36
C ALA A 409 16.86 -8.86 3.62
N THR A 410 16.49 -8.50 4.84
CA THR A 410 15.12 -8.09 5.17
C THR A 410 14.71 -6.78 4.49
N GLY A 411 15.66 -5.88 4.20
CA GLY A 411 15.40 -4.67 3.40
C GLY A 411 16.60 -3.72 3.31
N PRO A 412 16.59 -2.75 2.37
CA PRO A 412 17.71 -1.84 2.13
C PRO A 412 18.16 -1.04 3.36
N THR A 413 17.23 -0.69 4.25
CA THR A 413 17.52 0.03 5.51
C THR A 413 18.31 -0.82 6.51
N GLY A 414 18.41 -2.13 6.27
CA GLY A 414 19.26 -3.08 7.00
C GLY A 414 20.75 -2.76 6.96
N LEU A 415 21.21 -1.87 6.06
CA LEU A 415 22.55 -1.31 6.08
C LEU A 415 22.93 -0.64 7.42
N MET A 416 21.95 -0.26 8.25
CA MET A 416 22.19 0.16 9.63
C MET A 416 22.96 -0.89 10.45
N ALA A 417 22.66 -2.18 10.27
CA ALA A 417 23.38 -3.24 10.97
C ALA A 417 24.84 -3.34 10.49
N VAL A 418 25.09 -3.08 9.20
CA VAL A 418 26.46 -2.99 8.64
C VAL A 418 27.23 -1.83 9.27
N ALA A 419 26.59 -0.67 9.48
CA ALA A 419 27.21 0.44 10.21
C ALA A 419 27.66 0.03 11.62
N ALA A 420 26.86 -0.78 12.32
CA ALA A 420 27.22 -1.31 13.64
C ALA A 420 28.45 -2.23 13.60
N LEU A 421 28.60 -3.06 12.57
CA LEU A 421 29.79 -3.89 12.37
C LEU A 421 31.05 -3.03 12.12
N ILE A 422 30.96 -2.04 11.22
CA ILE A 422 32.09 -1.17 10.85
C ILE A 422 32.58 -0.37 12.07
N MET A 423 31.66 0.17 12.88
CA MET A 423 32.04 0.92 14.09
C MET A 423 32.76 0.06 15.14
N GLY A 424 32.52 -1.25 15.15
CA GLY A 424 33.23 -2.20 16.00
C GLY A 424 34.55 -2.72 15.45
N LEU A 425 34.78 -2.58 14.14
CA LEU A 425 35.78 -3.32 13.38
C LEU A 425 37.20 -3.18 13.94
N ARG A 426 37.65 -1.96 14.25
CA ARG A 426 39.00 -1.71 14.79
C ARG A 426 39.26 -2.49 16.09
N ALA A 427 38.28 -2.55 16.98
CA ALA A 427 38.42 -3.25 18.26
C ALA A 427 38.40 -4.78 18.09
N VAL A 428 37.60 -5.27 17.14
CA VAL A 428 37.53 -6.69 16.78
C VAL A 428 38.82 -7.13 16.09
N LEU A 429 39.38 -6.36 15.15
CA LEU A 429 40.68 -6.63 14.52
C LEU A 429 41.80 -6.72 15.56
N GLY A 430 41.79 -5.84 16.57
CA GLY A 430 42.72 -5.94 17.71
C GLY A 430 42.59 -7.28 18.46
N THR A 431 41.37 -7.80 18.58
CA THR A 431 41.10 -9.12 19.18
C THR A 431 41.61 -10.25 18.28
N VAL A 432 41.36 -10.19 16.97
CA VAL A 432 41.85 -11.17 15.99
C VAL A 432 43.38 -11.23 16.00
N VAL A 433 44.07 -10.09 15.97
CA VAL A 433 45.53 -10.04 16.00
C VAL A 433 46.08 -10.62 17.30
N ALA A 434 45.53 -10.18 18.45
CA ALA A 434 46.01 -10.63 19.75
C ALA A 434 45.75 -12.13 19.99
N ARG A 435 44.59 -12.65 19.56
CA ARG A 435 44.25 -14.07 19.72
C ARG A 435 44.91 -14.94 18.67
N GLY A 436 44.97 -14.49 17.41
CA GLY A 436 45.60 -15.21 16.32
C GLY A 436 47.08 -15.50 16.59
N LYS A 437 47.80 -14.60 17.27
CA LYS A 437 49.17 -14.88 17.77
C LYS A 437 49.22 -16.00 18.81
N ARG A 438 48.27 -16.06 19.75
CA ARG A 438 48.21 -17.12 20.79
C ARG A 438 47.77 -18.47 20.23
N ILE A 439 46.80 -18.43 19.33
CA ILE A 439 46.23 -19.58 18.63
C ILE A 439 47.11 -19.94 17.43
N GLY A 440 48.13 -19.19 17.03
CA GLY A 440 48.99 -19.52 15.89
C GLY A 440 48.27 -19.61 14.53
N SER A 441 47.06 -19.07 14.39
CA SER A 441 46.32 -18.98 13.13
C SER A 441 45.28 -17.87 13.19
N TYR A 442 45.35 -16.93 12.25
CA TYR A 442 44.32 -15.90 12.06
C TYR A 442 43.13 -16.45 11.28
N LEU A 443 43.39 -17.32 10.30
CA LEU A 443 42.37 -17.91 9.44
C LEU A 443 41.35 -18.72 10.24
N ALA A 444 41.78 -19.43 11.29
CA ALA A 444 40.89 -20.17 12.18
C ALA A 444 39.89 -19.29 12.95
N LEU A 445 40.11 -17.97 13.01
CA LEU A 445 39.20 -17.00 13.62
C LEU A 445 38.31 -16.29 12.59
N VAL A 446 38.77 -16.18 11.34
CA VAL A 446 38.09 -15.45 10.27
C VAL A 446 37.19 -16.35 9.42
N ALA A 447 37.59 -17.59 9.15
CA ALA A 447 36.83 -18.51 8.29
C ALA A 447 35.39 -18.76 8.77
N PRO A 448 35.09 -18.97 10.06
CA PRO A 448 33.70 -19.10 10.52
C PRO A 448 32.90 -17.80 10.37
N VAL A 449 33.55 -16.63 10.45
CA VAL A 449 32.91 -15.33 10.26
C VAL A 449 32.53 -15.12 8.80
N LEU A 450 33.38 -15.56 7.86
CA LEU A 450 33.08 -15.55 6.43
C LEU A 450 31.87 -16.45 6.10
N ALA A 451 31.84 -17.67 6.64
CA ALA A 451 30.71 -18.58 6.50
C ALA A 451 29.42 -17.96 7.06
N SER A 452 29.51 -17.33 8.23
CA SER A 452 28.39 -16.64 8.88
C SER A 452 27.82 -15.50 8.03
N GLY A 453 28.68 -14.71 7.38
CA GLY A 453 28.25 -13.60 6.53
C GLY A 453 27.65 -14.06 5.20
N THR A 454 28.25 -15.05 4.57
CA THR A 454 27.82 -15.58 3.26
C THR A 454 26.55 -16.43 3.33
N MET A 455 26.18 -16.93 4.52
CA MET A 455 24.91 -17.66 4.73
C MET A 455 23.66 -16.88 4.31
N VAL A 456 23.72 -15.55 4.28
CA VAL A 456 22.61 -14.70 3.80
C VAL A 456 22.22 -14.98 2.35
N LEU A 457 23.14 -15.53 1.54
CA LEU A 457 22.85 -15.88 0.15
C LEU A 457 21.75 -16.94 0.03
N ILE A 458 21.43 -17.68 1.10
CA ILE A 458 20.23 -18.54 1.15
C ILE A 458 18.95 -17.69 1.04
N CYS A 459 18.90 -16.53 1.69
CA CYS A 459 17.71 -15.67 1.63
C CYS A 459 17.52 -15.07 0.23
N VAL A 460 18.61 -14.80 -0.50
CA VAL A 460 18.56 -14.19 -1.83
C VAL A 460 18.38 -15.24 -2.93
N PHE A 461 19.17 -16.31 -2.89
CA PHE A 461 19.33 -17.31 -3.95
C PHE A 461 18.89 -18.70 -3.53
N GLY A 462 18.17 -18.84 -2.40
CA GLY A 462 17.65 -20.14 -1.96
C GLY A 462 16.73 -20.74 -3.02
N VAL A 463 15.80 -19.92 -3.51
CA VAL A 463 14.90 -20.24 -4.62
C VAL A 463 15.44 -19.65 -5.93
N GLN A 464 15.54 -18.32 -5.98
CA GLN A 464 15.89 -17.58 -7.20
C GLN A 464 17.34 -17.80 -7.66
N THR A 465 17.59 -17.55 -8.95
CA THR A 465 18.91 -17.64 -9.61
C THR A 465 19.57 -16.28 -9.74
N LEU A 466 20.85 -16.25 -10.13
CA LEU A 466 21.53 -14.98 -10.43
C LEU A 466 20.84 -14.23 -11.59
N ALA A 467 20.52 -14.93 -12.68
CA ALA A 467 19.86 -14.33 -13.84
C ALA A 467 18.49 -13.73 -13.48
N ALA A 468 17.67 -14.44 -12.68
CA ALA A 468 16.39 -13.94 -12.21
C ALA A 468 16.51 -12.67 -11.35
N VAL A 469 17.48 -12.64 -10.42
CA VAL A 469 17.71 -11.47 -9.55
C VAL A 469 18.25 -10.27 -10.35
N LEU A 470 19.13 -10.50 -11.34
CA LEU A 470 19.60 -9.43 -12.21
C LEU A 470 18.48 -8.81 -13.03
N GLU A 471 17.57 -9.64 -13.55
CA GLU A 471 16.40 -9.16 -14.29
C GLU A 471 15.44 -8.37 -13.38
N ALA A 472 15.17 -8.85 -12.17
CA ALA A 472 14.37 -8.11 -11.19
C ALA A 472 14.98 -6.74 -10.83
N ILE A 473 16.31 -6.66 -10.72
CA ILE A 473 17.03 -5.39 -10.48
C ILE A 473 16.91 -4.47 -11.70
N ARG A 474 17.03 -4.99 -12.92
CA ARG A 474 16.90 -4.21 -14.16
C ARG A 474 15.51 -3.59 -14.27
N VAL A 475 14.45 -4.40 -14.18
CA VAL A 475 13.05 -3.95 -14.28
C VAL A 475 12.73 -2.88 -13.23
N ARG A 476 13.14 -3.06 -11.97
CA ARG A 476 12.98 -2.04 -10.92
C ARG A 476 13.77 -0.77 -11.17
N GLY A 477 14.96 -0.91 -11.75
CA GLY A 477 15.85 0.20 -12.07
C GLY A 477 15.29 1.09 -13.18
N GLU A 478 14.63 0.49 -14.17
CA GLU A 478 13.99 1.18 -15.31
C GLU A 478 12.65 1.82 -14.92
N ILE A 479 11.76 1.12 -14.21
CA ILE A 479 10.43 1.64 -13.84
C ILE A 479 10.47 2.59 -12.63
N GLY A 480 11.39 2.38 -11.69
CA GLY A 480 11.46 3.15 -10.46
C GLY A 480 10.31 2.93 -9.46
N PRO A 481 10.24 3.75 -8.38
CA PRO A 481 11.09 4.90 -8.08
C PRO A 481 12.52 4.52 -7.68
N ASN A 482 13.51 5.15 -8.32
CA ASN A 482 14.94 4.88 -8.14
C ASN A 482 15.74 6.19 -8.01
N LEU A 483 15.65 6.82 -6.84
CA LEU A 483 16.33 8.09 -6.58
C LEU A 483 17.85 7.93 -6.47
N ALA A 484 18.56 8.95 -6.94
CA ALA A 484 19.99 9.04 -6.83
C ALA A 484 20.46 9.34 -5.39
N TRP A 485 21.73 9.03 -5.11
CA TRP A 485 22.28 9.13 -3.77
C TRP A 485 22.37 10.57 -3.22
N TYR A 486 22.48 11.56 -4.11
CA TYR A 486 22.54 12.98 -3.75
C TYR A 486 21.16 13.57 -3.41
N GLU A 487 20.08 12.84 -3.70
CA GLU A 487 18.69 13.25 -3.42
C GLU A 487 18.22 12.83 -2.01
N GLU A 488 19.13 12.39 -1.12
CA GLU A 488 18.77 12.01 0.24
C GLU A 488 18.05 13.14 1.03
N PHE A 489 18.23 14.41 0.65
CA PHE A 489 17.52 15.52 1.27
C PHE A 489 15.99 15.38 1.17
N VAL A 490 15.49 14.72 0.12
CA VAL A 490 14.06 14.50 -0.15
C VAL A 490 13.39 13.79 1.02
N ARG A 491 14.07 12.85 1.69
CA ARG A 491 13.56 12.15 2.87
C ARG A 491 13.19 13.10 4.01
N TYR A 492 13.98 14.15 4.20
CA TYR A 492 13.77 15.16 5.24
C TYR A 492 12.78 16.22 4.79
N TYR A 493 12.75 16.53 3.50
CA TYR A 493 11.73 17.38 2.89
C TYR A 493 10.34 16.80 3.10
N TYR A 494 10.11 15.54 2.71
CA TYR A 494 8.83 14.83 2.90
C TYR A 494 8.37 14.79 4.35
N LEU A 495 9.29 14.66 5.31
CA LEU A 495 8.97 14.70 6.74
C LEU A 495 8.38 16.06 7.18
N MET A 496 8.71 17.15 6.48
CA MET A 496 8.31 18.52 6.82
C MET A 496 7.10 19.04 6.04
N ILE A 497 6.62 18.31 5.04
CA ILE A 497 5.37 18.63 4.31
C ILE A 497 4.17 18.27 5.19
N PRO A 498 3.09 19.08 5.22
CA PRO A 498 1.92 18.83 6.06
C PRO A 498 1.03 17.68 5.56
N THR A 499 1.60 16.53 5.20
CA THR A 499 0.88 15.29 4.87
C THR A 499 0.78 14.34 6.07
N VAL A 500 0.08 13.22 5.91
CA VAL A 500 0.07 12.09 6.87
C VAL A 500 1.49 11.55 7.13
N ASP A 501 2.31 11.45 6.10
CA ASP A 501 3.70 10.97 6.21
C ASP A 501 4.64 11.98 6.89
N GLY A 502 4.26 13.26 6.87
CA GLY A 502 4.87 14.34 7.63
C GLY A 502 4.05 14.75 8.86
N SER A 503 3.28 13.86 9.48
CA SER A 503 2.44 14.17 10.64
C SER A 503 3.24 14.51 11.92
N LEU A 504 2.58 15.16 12.88
CA LEU A 504 3.12 15.47 14.21
C LEU A 504 3.74 14.24 14.88
N ALA A 505 3.04 13.10 14.82
CA ALA A 505 3.46 11.84 15.44
C ALA A 505 4.78 11.32 14.86
N ARG A 506 5.05 11.57 13.58
CA ARG A 506 6.28 11.16 12.88
C ARG A 506 7.42 12.18 13.03
N ARG A 507 7.14 13.48 12.96
CA ARG A 507 8.14 14.55 13.06
C ARG A 507 8.86 14.58 14.40
N LEU A 508 8.09 14.61 15.49
CA LEU A 508 8.64 14.86 16.81
C LEU A 508 9.71 13.84 17.25
N PRO A 509 9.51 12.50 17.14
CA PRO A 509 10.53 11.54 17.53
C PRO A 509 11.85 11.72 16.75
N VAL A 510 11.77 11.97 15.44
CA VAL A 510 12.94 12.20 14.58
C VAL A 510 13.69 13.46 15.01
N LEU A 511 12.99 14.59 15.15
CA LEU A 511 13.59 15.87 15.56
C LEU A 511 14.21 15.79 16.97
N LEU A 512 13.57 15.06 17.90
CA LEU A 512 14.10 14.85 19.24
C LEU A 512 15.39 14.03 19.23
N VAL A 513 15.47 12.95 18.44
CA VAL A 513 16.70 12.16 18.35
C VAL A 513 17.82 12.93 17.65
N MET A 514 17.52 13.72 16.61
CA MET A 514 18.50 14.63 16.01
C MET A 514 19.04 15.64 17.02
N LEU A 515 18.16 16.28 17.80
CA LEU A 515 18.56 17.18 18.88
C LEU A 515 19.45 16.45 19.90
N CYS A 516 19.06 15.25 20.34
CA CYS A 516 19.85 14.45 21.27
C CYS A 516 21.23 14.10 20.68
N LEU A 517 21.29 13.73 19.40
CA LEU A 517 22.53 13.41 18.69
C LEU A 517 23.47 14.61 18.64
N ILE A 518 22.97 15.79 18.23
CA ILE A 518 23.73 17.05 18.19
C ILE A 518 24.29 17.37 19.58
N MET A 519 23.48 17.22 20.64
CA MET A 519 23.90 17.48 22.01
C MET A 519 24.96 16.48 22.51
N VAL A 520 24.84 15.20 22.14
CA VAL A 520 25.84 14.17 22.45
C VAL A 520 27.15 14.46 21.73
N ILE A 521 27.12 14.70 20.41
CA ILE A 521 28.31 15.02 19.60
C ILE A 521 28.99 16.29 20.13
N GLY A 522 28.24 17.37 20.33
CA GLY A 522 28.78 18.62 20.88
C GLY A 522 29.42 18.44 22.25
N THR A 523 28.85 17.57 23.11
CA THR A 523 29.45 17.25 24.42
C THR A 523 30.71 16.40 24.27
N LEU A 524 30.73 15.45 23.34
CA LEU A 524 31.90 14.62 23.05
C LEU A 524 33.05 15.44 22.48
N LEU A 525 32.80 16.33 21.50
CA LEU A 525 33.81 17.21 20.92
C LEU A 525 34.35 18.19 21.96
N ARG A 526 33.49 18.75 22.81
CA ARG A 526 33.91 19.74 23.82
C ARG A 526 34.63 19.13 25.03
N ARG A 527 34.25 17.93 25.46
CA ARG A 527 34.71 17.35 26.76
C ARG A 527 35.40 15.99 26.63
N GLY A 528 35.48 15.41 25.43
CA GLY A 528 36.00 14.07 25.16
C GLY A 528 35.13 12.91 25.68
N LYS A 529 34.10 13.18 26.49
CA LYS A 529 33.18 12.19 27.06
C LYS A 529 31.86 12.80 27.52
N VAL A 530 30.79 12.01 27.46
CA VAL A 530 29.51 12.32 28.14
C VAL A 530 29.63 11.95 29.63
N PRO A 531 29.49 12.90 30.57
CA PRO A 531 29.65 12.62 32.00
C PRO A 531 28.69 11.54 32.51
N GLY A 532 29.23 10.48 33.13
CA GLY A 532 28.46 9.35 33.63
C GLY A 532 28.28 8.19 32.64
N ALA A 533 28.73 8.37 31.39
CA ALA A 533 28.73 7.33 30.36
C ALA A 533 30.16 6.88 29.98
N ALA A 534 30.29 5.67 29.47
CA ALA A 534 31.54 5.09 28.98
C ALA A 534 31.82 5.57 27.55
N SER A 535 33.00 6.18 27.32
CA SER A 535 33.31 6.84 26.04
C SER A 535 33.34 5.91 24.84
N GLY A 536 33.94 4.72 24.96
CA GLY A 536 34.09 3.78 23.84
C GLY A 536 32.74 3.35 23.21
N PRO A 537 31.81 2.77 23.98
CA PRO A 537 30.48 2.42 23.49
C PRO A 537 29.68 3.62 22.96
N VAL A 538 29.82 4.77 23.61
CA VAL A 538 29.14 6.01 23.19
C VAL A 538 29.60 6.44 21.79
N TRP A 539 30.92 6.49 21.53
CA TRP A 539 31.44 6.84 20.21
C TRP A 539 30.98 5.87 19.13
N ARG A 540 30.95 4.56 19.43
CA ARG A 540 30.46 3.56 18.47
C ARG A 540 28.97 3.71 18.20
N LEU A 541 28.15 3.94 19.22
CA LEU A 541 26.72 4.16 19.07
C LEU A 541 26.41 5.41 18.22
N VAL A 542 27.09 6.53 18.49
CA VAL A 542 27.01 7.75 17.67
C VAL A 542 27.44 7.46 16.23
N GLY A 543 28.53 6.73 16.06
CA GLY A 543 29.01 6.30 14.74
C GLY A 543 28.02 5.41 13.99
N VAL A 544 27.23 4.57 14.69
CA VAL A 544 26.17 3.78 14.04
C VAL A 544 25.09 4.70 13.51
N VAL A 545 24.63 5.69 14.28
CA VAL A 545 23.57 6.61 13.83
C VAL A 545 24.02 7.45 12.64
N VAL A 546 25.22 8.03 12.69
CA VAL A 546 25.80 8.82 11.59
C VAL A 546 26.09 7.93 10.38
N GLY A 547 26.65 6.74 10.59
CA GLY A 547 26.91 5.77 9.53
C GLY A 547 25.62 5.29 8.86
N THR A 548 24.53 5.14 9.61
CA THR A 548 23.21 4.79 9.07
C THR A 548 22.69 5.91 8.18
N ALA A 549 22.79 7.17 8.62
CA ALA A 549 22.40 8.31 7.78
C ALA A 549 23.19 8.34 6.47
N PHE A 550 24.49 8.03 6.52
CA PHE A 550 25.33 7.88 5.33
C PHE A 550 24.89 6.72 4.44
N PHE A 551 24.63 5.53 4.99
CA PHE A 551 24.25 4.37 4.18
C PHE A 551 22.84 4.50 3.58
N MET A 552 21.91 5.16 4.26
CA MET A 552 20.59 5.43 3.71
C MET A 552 20.65 6.33 2.46
N MET A 553 21.72 7.13 2.28
CA MET A 553 21.95 7.86 1.03
C MET A 553 21.97 6.93 -0.19
N PHE A 554 22.37 5.66 -0.05
CA PHE A 554 22.42 4.70 -1.16
C PHE A 554 21.16 3.85 -1.29
N SER A 555 20.12 4.10 -0.49
CA SER A 555 18.82 3.45 -0.69
C SER A 555 18.10 4.06 -1.90
N PRO A 556 17.54 3.26 -2.83
CA PRO A 556 16.86 3.79 -4.02
C PRO A 556 15.57 4.55 -3.67
N THR A 557 14.91 4.20 -2.55
CA THR A 557 13.69 4.87 -2.08
C THR A 557 13.93 5.77 -0.87
N LYS A 558 13.37 6.99 -0.90
CA LYS A 558 13.65 8.07 0.06
C LYS A 558 12.49 8.39 1.01
N TRP A 559 11.69 7.41 1.35
CA TRP A 559 10.50 7.59 2.18
C TRP A 559 10.78 7.90 3.66
N THR A 560 9.81 8.57 4.31
CA THR A 560 9.88 8.95 5.74
C THR A 560 9.74 7.76 6.66
N HIS A 561 9.03 6.70 6.24
CA HIS A 561 8.82 5.51 7.06
C HIS A 561 10.13 4.77 7.40
N HIS A 562 11.20 4.96 6.61
CA HIS A 562 12.52 4.37 6.90
C HIS A 562 13.11 4.88 8.22
N PHE A 563 12.66 6.03 8.75
CA PHE A 563 13.09 6.49 10.07
C PHE A 563 12.71 5.52 11.22
N GLY A 564 11.76 4.60 10.99
CA GLY A 564 11.37 3.56 11.94
C GLY A 564 12.52 2.68 12.42
N VAL A 565 13.57 2.48 11.61
CA VAL A 565 14.76 1.71 12.00
C VAL A 565 15.48 2.33 13.21
N TYR A 566 15.38 3.65 13.39
CA TYR A 566 15.99 4.33 14.54
C TYR A 566 15.27 4.09 15.86
N ALA A 567 14.11 3.42 15.91
CA ALA A 567 13.37 3.23 17.16
C ALA A 567 14.23 2.62 18.29
N GLY A 568 15.04 1.61 17.96
CA GLY A 568 15.92 0.95 18.92
C GLY A 568 17.10 1.82 19.37
N ILE A 569 17.92 2.27 18.43
CA ILE A 569 19.16 3.01 18.70
C ILE A 569 18.87 4.46 19.13
N GLY A 570 17.83 5.08 18.58
CA GLY A 570 17.36 6.42 18.92
C GLY A 570 16.98 6.55 20.39
N ALA A 571 16.34 5.53 20.98
CA ALA A 571 16.07 5.48 22.42
C ALA A 571 17.36 5.50 23.26
N ALA A 572 18.41 4.80 22.83
CA ALA A 572 19.71 4.83 23.49
C ALA A 572 20.42 6.18 23.33
N ILE A 573 20.29 6.85 22.18
CA ILE A 573 20.77 8.22 21.98
C ILE A 573 20.01 9.22 22.85
N ALA A 574 18.69 9.09 23.00
CA ALA A 574 17.89 9.94 23.88
C ALA A 574 18.34 9.82 25.34
N ALA A 575 18.69 8.61 25.80
CA ALA A 575 19.27 8.39 27.12
C ALA A 575 20.60 9.15 27.30
N LEU A 576 21.48 9.09 26.30
CA LEU A 576 22.75 9.82 26.29
C LEU A 576 22.56 11.33 26.19
N GLY A 577 21.58 11.78 25.40
CA GLY A 577 21.15 13.17 25.28
C GLY A 577 20.73 13.71 26.65
N ALA A 578 19.85 13.01 27.36
CA ALA A 578 19.42 13.38 28.70
C ALA A 578 20.61 13.51 29.68
N LEU A 579 21.61 12.62 29.61
CA LEU A 579 22.84 12.74 30.39
C LEU A 579 23.70 13.94 29.99
N ALA A 580 23.89 14.16 28.68
CA ALA A 580 24.66 15.27 28.13
C ALA A 580 24.06 16.63 28.50
N ILE A 581 22.73 16.76 28.38
CA ILE A 581 21.96 17.93 28.77
C ILE A 581 22.05 18.15 30.28
N SER A 582 21.80 17.11 31.11
CA SER A 582 21.92 17.21 32.57
C SER A 582 23.30 17.73 32.98
N ALA A 583 24.37 17.27 32.33
CA ALA A 583 25.73 17.67 32.64
C ALA A 583 26.12 19.09 32.19
N SER A 584 25.35 19.70 31.29
CA SER A 584 25.59 21.03 30.73
C SER A 584 24.63 22.10 31.27
N ALA A 585 23.36 21.74 31.43
CA ALA A 585 22.27 22.62 31.89
C ALA A 585 22.30 22.88 33.40
N VAL A 586 22.92 22.00 34.20
CA VAL A 586 23.01 22.20 35.67
C VAL A 586 23.99 23.30 36.08
N ARG A 587 24.84 23.76 35.15
CA ARG A 587 25.90 24.72 35.48
C ARG A 587 25.42 26.18 35.51
N THR A 588 24.58 26.59 34.57
CA THR A 588 24.15 28.01 34.44
C THR A 588 22.66 28.11 34.15
N ALA A 589 22.01 29.19 34.60
CA ALA A 589 20.60 29.45 34.31
C ALA A 589 20.36 29.63 32.80
N ARG A 590 21.27 30.36 32.15
CA ARG A 590 21.27 30.61 30.70
C ARG A 590 21.14 29.33 29.87
N ASN A 591 21.96 28.30 30.15
CA ASN A 591 21.93 27.08 29.36
C ASN A 591 20.63 26.28 29.54
N ARG A 592 19.97 26.39 30.71
CA ARG A 592 18.65 25.77 30.92
C ARG A 592 17.59 26.45 30.09
N THR A 593 17.55 27.77 30.14
CA THR A 593 16.60 28.59 29.37
C THR A 593 16.79 28.40 27.87
N LEU A 594 18.04 28.44 27.39
CA LEU A 594 18.37 28.20 25.99
C LEU A 594 17.87 26.82 25.53
N PHE A 595 18.14 25.78 26.33
CA PHE A 595 17.72 24.42 25.99
C PHE A 595 16.19 24.26 26.00
N PHE A 596 15.50 24.92 26.93
CA PHE A 596 14.05 24.97 26.95
C PHE A 596 13.48 25.65 25.69
N GLY A 597 14.09 26.77 25.26
CA GLY A 597 13.72 27.46 24.01
C GLY A 597 13.92 26.59 22.77
N VAL A 598 15.02 25.82 22.71
CA VAL A 598 15.26 24.86 21.62
C VAL A 598 14.19 23.76 21.59
N ILE A 599 13.76 23.24 22.75
CA ILE A 599 12.68 22.24 22.79
C ILE A 599 11.36 22.84 22.34
N LEU A 600 11.04 24.07 22.76
CA LEU A 600 9.83 24.76 22.31
C LEU A 600 9.83 24.98 20.80
N MET A 601 10.98 25.30 20.21
CA MET A 601 11.14 25.40 18.75
C MET A 601 10.92 24.05 18.06
N VAL A 602 11.52 22.97 18.58
CA VAL A 602 11.29 21.60 18.05
C VAL A 602 9.83 21.19 18.14
N LEU A 603 9.16 21.51 19.26
CA LEU A 603 7.73 21.31 19.42
C LEU A 603 6.93 22.13 18.40
N ALA A 604 7.25 23.41 18.20
CA ALA A 604 6.57 24.26 17.23
C ALA A 604 6.66 23.67 15.81
N LEU A 605 7.84 23.22 15.39
CA LEU A 605 8.06 22.57 14.09
C LEU A 605 7.26 21.26 13.94
N ALA A 606 7.17 20.47 15.01
CA ALA A 606 6.41 19.23 15.00
C ALA A 606 4.88 19.48 14.96
N PHE A 607 4.38 20.44 15.75
CA PHE A 607 2.96 20.82 15.82
C PHE A 607 2.47 21.60 14.59
N ALA A 608 3.35 21.95 13.66
CA ALA A 608 2.97 22.50 12.37
C ALA A 608 2.43 21.43 11.40
N GLY A 609 2.69 20.14 11.66
CA GLY A 609 2.12 19.04 10.89
C GLY A 609 0.73 18.61 11.41
N PRO A 610 -0.07 17.93 10.57
CA PRO A 610 -1.37 17.40 11.00
C PRO A 610 -1.22 16.23 11.97
N ASN A 611 -2.31 15.87 12.66
CA ASN A 611 -2.43 14.63 13.45
C ASN A 611 -3.04 13.49 12.61
N GLY A 612 -2.63 13.39 11.35
CA GLY A 612 -3.12 12.41 10.39
C GLY A 612 -2.43 11.04 10.51
N TRP A 613 -3.20 9.99 10.26
CA TRP A 613 -2.78 8.59 10.18
C TRP A 613 -3.26 7.97 8.85
N TRP A 614 -2.68 6.83 8.46
CA TRP A 614 -2.97 6.25 7.15
C TRP A 614 -4.39 5.67 7.04
N TYR A 615 -5.08 6.01 5.95
CA TYR A 615 -6.38 5.48 5.55
C TYR A 615 -7.38 5.44 6.73
N VAL A 616 -7.96 4.28 7.04
CA VAL A 616 -8.93 4.11 8.13
C VAL A 616 -8.41 4.41 9.54
N SER A 617 -7.08 4.50 9.73
CA SER A 617 -6.51 4.86 11.04
C SER A 617 -6.82 6.30 11.44
N SER A 618 -7.23 7.15 10.51
CA SER A 618 -7.62 8.54 10.78
C SER A 618 -9.08 8.71 11.21
N TYR A 619 -9.90 7.66 11.21
CA TYR A 619 -11.33 7.79 11.46
C TYR A 619 -11.63 8.30 12.87
N GLY A 620 -12.23 9.49 12.92
CA GLY A 620 -12.57 10.17 14.18
C GLY A 620 -11.40 10.85 14.90
N ILE A 621 -10.17 10.80 14.35
CA ILE A 621 -8.99 11.39 14.98
C ILE A 621 -9.08 12.93 14.96
N PRO A 622 -8.83 13.62 16.09
CA PRO A 622 -8.81 15.08 16.12
C PRO A 622 -7.67 15.67 15.27
N TRP A 623 -7.98 16.71 14.48
CA TRP A 623 -7.02 17.40 13.60
C TRP A 623 -6.28 16.45 12.64
N TRP A 624 -6.99 15.48 12.07
CA TRP A 624 -6.41 14.50 11.14
C TRP A 624 -5.95 15.16 9.81
N ASP A 625 -6.63 16.23 9.40
CA ASP A 625 -6.49 16.99 8.15
C ASP A 625 -5.64 18.27 8.30
N LYS A 626 -5.40 18.74 9.53
CA LYS A 626 -4.81 20.05 9.80
C LYS A 626 -3.95 20.08 11.05
N ALA A 627 -3.15 21.14 11.20
CA ALA A 627 -2.36 21.33 12.41
C ALA A 627 -3.24 21.49 13.67
N PRO A 628 -2.84 20.92 14.83
CA PRO A 628 -3.55 21.12 16.09
C PRO A 628 -3.75 22.59 16.43
N SER A 629 -5.00 22.98 16.65
CA SER A 629 -5.41 24.37 16.87
C SER A 629 -6.62 24.47 17.80
N VAL A 630 -6.72 25.59 18.52
CA VAL A 630 -7.84 25.90 19.43
C VAL A 630 -8.39 27.28 19.07
N SER A 631 -9.69 27.37 18.77
CA SER A 631 -10.37 28.61 18.37
C SER A 631 -9.65 29.36 17.24
N GLY A 632 -9.16 28.63 16.23
CA GLY A 632 -8.42 29.18 15.08
C GLY A 632 -6.95 29.53 15.35
N ILE A 633 -6.47 29.46 16.59
CA ILE A 633 -5.06 29.72 16.93
C ILE A 633 -4.29 28.39 16.89
N SER A 634 -3.32 28.29 15.98
CA SER A 634 -2.44 27.12 15.87
C SER A 634 -1.54 26.96 17.10
N ALA A 635 -1.45 25.73 17.62
CA ALA A 635 -0.54 25.39 18.70
C ALA A 635 0.92 25.66 18.31
N ALA A 636 1.27 25.46 17.03
CA ALA A 636 2.61 25.75 16.51
C ALA A 636 2.99 27.22 16.68
N SER A 637 2.08 28.15 16.38
CA SER A 637 2.30 29.59 16.51
C SER A 637 2.53 30.01 17.97
N VAL A 638 1.75 29.44 18.90
CA VAL A 638 1.92 29.70 20.34
C VAL A 638 3.25 29.15 20.84
N LEU A 639 3.61 27.93 20.47
CA LEU A 639 4.88 27.30 20.83
C LEU A 639 6.08 28.09 20.27
N LEU A 640 5.97 28.58 19.04
CA LEU A 640 6.99 29.43 18.41
C LEU A 640 7.15 30.76 19.17
N LEU A 641 6.05 31.43 19.51
CA LEU A 641 6.08 32.66 20.31
C LEU A 641 6.77 32.43 21.66
N LEU A 642 6.40 31.35 22.36
CA LEU A 642 7.04 30.96 23.61
C LEU A 642 8.54 30.65 23.43
N ALA A 643 8.93 30.03 22.32
CA ALA A 643 10.34 29.78 22.00
C ALA A 643 11.10 31.10 21.83
N VAL A 644 10.56 32.05 21.05
CA VAL A 644 11.16 33.38 20.83
C VAL A 644 11.31 34.14 22.14
N VAL A 645 10.27 34.19 22.98
CA VAL A 645 10.32 34.84 24.30
C VAL A 645 11.37 34.17 25.20
N THR A 646 11.45 32.84 25.17
CA THR A 646 12.44 32.07 25.92
C THR A 646 13.87 32.36 25.43
N PHE A 647 14.08 32.48 24.13
CA PHE A 647 15.38 32.86 23.56
C PHE A 647 15.77 34.29 23.93
N ALA A 648 14.83 35.24 23.87
CA ALA A 648 15.06 36.60 24.33
C ALA A 648 15.46 36.64 25.81
N PHE A 649 14.78 35.85 26.67
CA PHE A 649 15.14 35.72 28.08
C PHE A 649 16.52 35.05 28.28
N ALA A 650 16.87 34.04 27.48
CA ALA A 650 18.21 33.45 27.50
C ALA A 650 19.29 34.45 27.06
N GLY A 651 18.99 35.31 26.08
CA GLY A 651 19.84 36.41 25.64
C GLY A 651 20.04 37.45 26.74
N TRP A 652 18.97 37.84 27.44
CA TRP A 652 19.06 38.70 28.62
C TRP A 652 19.92 38.09 29.74
N GLN A 653 19.72 36.80 30.05
CA GLN A 653 20.57 36.07 31.00
C GLN A 653 22.03 35.98 30.55
N HIS A 654 22.29 35.91 29.25
CA HIS A 654 23.64 35.94 28.69
C HIS A 654 24.31 37.29 28.93
N LEU A 655 23.62 38.39 28.62
CA LEU A 655 24.15 39.75 28.81
C LEU A 655 24.37 40.08 30.29
N ARG A 656 23.57 39.51 31.20
CA ARG A 656 23.70 39.73 32.65
C ARG A 656 24.81 38.93 33.33
N ALA A 657 25.34 37.90 32.65
CA ALA A 657 26.25 36.94 33.26
C ALA A 657 27.56 37.58 33.75
N ASP A 658 28.01 38.67 33.12
CA ASP A 658 29.30 39.31 33.44
C ASP A 658 29.27 40.12 34.75
N TYR A 659 28.08 40.50 35.22
CA TYR A 659 27.90 41.34 36.41
C TYR A 659 26.92 40.74 37.43
N THR A 660 26.56 39.46 37.30
CA THR A 660 25.84 38.72 38.35
C THR A 660 26.48 37.37 38.62
N ALA A 661 26.60 37.01 39.91
CA ALA A 661 27.16 35.72 40.29
C ALA A 661 26.24 34.56 39.89
N ASP A 662 26.78 33.58 39.18
CA ASP A 662 26.07 32.36 38.79
C ASP A 662 25.65 31.56 40.04
N THR A 663 24.35 31.53 40.34
CA THR A 663 23.79 30.85 41.54
C THR A 663 23.56 29.36 41.27
N ALA A 664 24.64 28.58 41.20
CA ALA A 664 24.52 27.12 41.22
C ALA A 664 23.98 26.64 42.59
N PRO A 665 23.11 25.60 42.65
CA PRO A 665 22.61 25.08 43.92
C PRO A 665 23.75 24.60 44.83
N ARG A 666 23.87 25.19 46.03
CA ARG A 666 24.99 24.93 46.94
C ARG A 666 24.91 23.51 47.55
N THR A 667 23.69 23.03 47.84
CA THR A 667 23.45 21.70 48.44
C THR A 667 23.54 20.56 47.42
N SER A 668 23.96 19.38 47.88
CA SER A 668 23.99 18.15 47.07
C SER A 668 22.59 17.72 46.63
N ALA A 669 21.59 17.84 47.51
CA ALA A 669 20.18 17.59 47.21
C ALA A 669 19.62 18.58 46.16
N GLY A 670 19.94 19.88 46.29
CA GLY A 670 19.56 20.90 45.31
C GLY A 670 20.17 20.65 43.93
N ARG A 671 21.45 20.27 43.88
CA ARG A 671 22.12 19.84 42.63
C ARG A 671 21.48 18.60 42.01
N ARG A 672 21.08 17.61 42.81
CA ARG A 672 20.41 16.39 42.33
C ARG A 672 19.00 16.67 41.79
N ARG A 673 18.24 17.52 42.48
CA ARG A 673 16.91 17.97 42.03
C ARG A 673 17.01 18.75 40.72
N MET A 674 17.94 19.70 40.64
CA MET A 674 18.20 20.47 39.43
C MET A 674 18.65 19.59 38.25
N ARG A 675 19.51 18.58 38.50
CA ARG A 675 19.92 17.59 37.48
C ARG A 675 18.77 16.79 36.91
N THR A 676 17.77 16.51 37.75
CA THR A 676 16.58 15.73 37.35
C THR A 676 15.66 16.61 36.51
N ILE A 677 15.37 17.82 36.97
CA ILE A 677 14.54 18.80 36.24
C ILE A 677 15.17 19.14 34.88
N ALA A 678 16.48 19.35 34.83
CA ALA A 678 17.17 19.70 33.59
C ALA A 678 17.25 18.55 32.56
N ALA A 679 17.13 17.29 33.00
CA ALA A 679 17.17 16.12 32.12
C ALA A 679 15.77 15.63 31.71
N ALA A 680 14.73 16.06 32.43
CA ALA A 680 13.35 15.66 32.24
C ALA A 680 12.69 16.08 30.91
N PRO A 681 13.05 17.20 30.24
CA PRO A 681 12.25 17.69 29.12
C PRO A 681 12.11 16.69 27.95
N ILE A 682 13.13 15.87 27.67
CA ILE A 682 13.04 14.82 26.64
C ILE A 682 11.97 13.79 27.02
N ALA A 683 12.02 13.26 28.25
CA ALA A 683 11.06 12.28 28.74
C ALA A 683 9.64 12.86 28.79
N VAL A 684 9.50 14.12 29.22
CA VAL A 684 8.20 14.80 29.31
C VAL A 684 7.61 15.02 27.93
N VAL A 685 8.36 15.58 26.98
CA VAL A 685 7.85 15.86 25.64
C VAL A 685 7.50 14.58 24.89
N ALA A 686 8.41 13.60 24.87
CA ALA A 686 8.13 12.32 24.21
C ALA A 686 6.99 11.56 24.92
N GLY A 687 6.92 11.62 26.25
CA GLY A 687 5.85 10.98 27.01
C GLY A 687 4.49 11.63 26.79
N LEU A 688 4.44 12.97 26.70
CA LEU A 688 3.22 13.70 26.36
C LEU A 688 2.76 13.37 24.94
N LEU A 689 3.67 13.18 23.98
CA LEU A 689 3.29 12.71 22.64
C LEU A 689 2.67 11.31 22.69
N VAL A 690 3.27 10.38 23.43
CA VAL A 690 2.72 9.02 23.60
C VAL A 690 1.30 9.08 24.16
N VAL A 691 1.09 9.89 25.22
CA VAL A 691 -0.23 10.10 25.81
C VAL A 691 -1.18 10.76 24.83
N PHE A 692 -0.73 11.77 24.09
CA PHE A 692 -1.52 12.47 23.07
C PHE A 692 -1.98 11.53 21.96
N ASN A 693 -1.09 10.65 21.48
CA ASN A 693 -1.42 9.65 20.46
C ASN A 693 -2.47 8.66 20.99
N VAL A 694 -2.27 8.10 22.18
CA VAL A 694 -3.26 7.18 22.80
C VAL A 694 -4.60 7.87 23.03
N ALA A 695 -4.59 9.12 23.52
CA ALA A 695 -5.80 9.90 23.74
C ALA A 695 -6.52 10.25 22.42
N SER A 696 -5.76 10.51 21.34
CA SER A 696 -6.32 10.78 20.01
C SER A 696 -7.09 9.56 19.49
N PHE A 697 -6.51 8.36 19.59
CA PHE A 697 -7.18 7.12 19.19
C PHE A 697 -8.36 6.79 20.10
N ALA A 698 -8.23 6.98 21.43
CA ALA A 698 -9.35 6.81 22.34
C ALA A 698 -10.51 7.76 22.00
N LYS A 699 -10.21 9.01 21.62
CA LYS A 699 -11.22 9.97 21.16
C LYS A 699 -11.82 9.57 19.81
N GLY A 700 -11.00 9.04 18.89
CA GLY A 700 -11.48 8.50 17.61
C GLY A 700 -12.50 7.37 17.81
N VAL A 701 -12.15 6.38 18.66
CA VAL A 701 -13.07 5.30 19.04
C VAL A 701 -14.35 5.84 19.68
N GLN A 702 -14.24 6.80 20.62
CA GLN A 702 -15.41 7.41 21.25
C GLN A 702 -16.31 8.16 20.26
N LYS A 703 -15.73 8.92 19.32
CA LYS A 703 -16.48 9.73 18.33
C LYS A 703 -17.16 8.85 17.29
N GLN A 704 -16.51 7.76 16.88
CA GLN A 704 -16.99 6.89 15.82
C GLN A 704 -17.99 5.83 16.29
N PHE A 705 -17.93 5.38 17.55
CA PHE A 705 -18.79 4.28 18.00
C PHE A 705 -20.29 4.60 17.80
N PRO A 706 -21.09 3.73 17.13
CA PRO A 706 -20.82 2.32 16.78
C PRO A 706 -20.20 2.04 15.39
N ALA A 707 -19.86 3.06 14.60
CA ALA A 707 -19.19 2.93 13.30
C ALA A 707 -17.76 2.36 13.41
N TYR A 708 -17.14 2.09 12.25
CA TYR A 708 -15.87 1.38 12.18
C TYR A 708 -14.70 2.19 12.77
N THR A 709 -13.84 1.47 13.51
CA THR A 709 -12.48 1.90 13.85
C THR A 709 -11.55 0.69 13.79
N VAL A 710 -10.25 0.91 13.57
CA VAL A 710 -9.23 -0.14 13.63
C VAL A 710 -9.30 -0.92 14.96
N GLY A 711 -9.54 -0.21 16.07
CA GLY A 711 -9.74 -0.82 17.38
C GLY A 711 -10.94 -1.77 17.42
N ALA A 712 -12.10 -1.33 16.91
CA ALA A 712 -13.30 -2.17 16.85
C ALA A 712 -13.11 -3.40 15.94
N GLY A 713 -12.46 -3.24 14.77
CA GLY A 713 -12.14 -4.35 13.87
C GLY A 713 -11.22 -5.39 14.51
N ASN A 714 -10.15 -4.95 15.18
CA ASN A 714 -9.22 -5.85 15.86
C ASN A 714 -9.86 -6.58 17.05
N ILE A 715 -10.74 -5.91 17.81
CA ILE A 715 -11.49 -6.55 18.92
C ILE A 715 -12.50 -7.55 18.37
N SER A 716 -13.18 -7.24 17.26
CA SER A 716 -14.09 -8.16 16.56
C SER A 716 -13.36 -9.42 16.07
N ALA A 717 -12.16 -9.26 15.52
CA ALA A 717 -11.34 -10.38 15.10
C ALA A 717 -10.95 -11.31 16.25
N LEU A 718 -10.64 -10.76 17.43
CA LEU A 718 -10.42 -11.58 18.64
C LEU A 718 -11.68 -12.33 19.10
N ALA A 719 -12.86 -11.79 18.83
CA ALA A 719 -14.14 -12.41 19.15
C ALA A 719 -14.58 -13.47 18.13
N GLY A 720 -13.78 -13.73 17.08
CA GLY A 720 -14.07 -14.74 16.05
C GLY A 720 -14.66 -14.19 14.76
N ASN A 721 -14.79 -12.86 14.61
CA ASN A 721 -15.29 -12.20 13.40
C ASN A 721 -14.16 -11.39 12.73
N PRO A 722 -13.30 -12.03 11.91
CA PRO A 722 -12.05 -11.44 11.45
C PRO A 722 -12.20 -10.49 10.25
N CYS A 723 -13.37 -10.38 9.61
CA CYS A 723 -13.51 -9.74 8.29
C CYS A 723 -13.52 -8.20 8.31
N MET A 724 -13.45 -7.57 9.49
CA MET A 724 -13.17 -6.14 9.69
C MET A 724 -14.08 -5.21 8.86
N LEU A 725 -13.56 -4.52 7.85
CA LEU A 725 -14.37 -3.59 7.05
C LEU A 725 -15.42 -4.31 6.21
N ALA A 726 -15.18 -5.56 5.80
CA ALA A 726 -16.12 -6.29 4.98
C ALA A 726 -17.49 -6.48 5.65
N ASP A 727 -17.52 -6.56 7.00
CA ASP A 727 -18.76 -6.66 7.80
C ASP A 727 -19.42 -5.31 8.10
N ARG A 728 -18.77 -4.20 7.71
CA ARG A 728 -19.16 -2.82 8.08
C ARG A 728 -19.46 -1.94 6.88
N VAL A 729 -18.88 -2.26 5.73
CA VAL A 729 -19.25 -1.67 4.46
C VAL A 729 -20.51 -2.37 3.97
N MET A 730 -21.53 -1.56 3.72
CA MET A 730 -22.80 -1.96 3.11
C MET A 730 -22.73 -1.68 1.62
N VAL A 731 -23.19 -2.61 0.81
CA VAL A 731 -23.28 -2.52 -0.64
C VAL A 731 -24.73 -2.70 -1.06
N GLU A 732 -25.08 -2.08 -2.19
CA GLU A 732 -26.37 -2.22 -2.86
C GLU A 732 -26.14 -3.01 -4.16
N PRO A 733 -26.37 -4.34 -4.17
CA PRO A 733 -26.04 -5.20 -5.32
C PRO A 733 -26.83 -4.82 -6.59
N ASP A 734 -28.10 -4.49 -6.40
CA ASP A 734 -29.00 -3.97 -7.42
C ASP A 734 -29.59 -2.64 -6.95
N ALA A 735 -29.20 -1.55 -7.61
CA ALA A 735 -29.66 -0.20 -7.31
C ALA A 735 -31.10 0.08 -7.78
N ASN A 736 -31.71 -0.82 -8.55
CA ASN A 736 -33.07 -0.65 -9.08
C ASN A 736 -34.13 -1.22 -8.14
N ALA A 737 -33.78 -2.23 -7.32
CA ALA A 737 -34.72 -2.95 -6.46
C ALA A 737 -35.40 -2.07 -5.39
N GLY A 738 -34.74 -0.96 -5.00
CA GLY A 738 -35.19 -0.08 -3.92
C GLY A 738 -35.99 1.16 -4.34
N MET A 739 -36.29 1.34 -5.63
CA MET A 739 -36.93 2.56 -6.14
C MET A 739 -38.24 2.86 -5.42
N LEU A 740 -38.41 4.10 -4.94
CA LEU A 740 -39.64 4.47 -4.23
C LEU A 740 -40.82 4.64 -5.17
N ALA A 741 -42.00 4.28 -4.68
CA ALA A 741 -43.24 4.42 -5.41
C ALA A 741 -43.75 5.87 -5.34
N PRO A 742 -44.21 6.46 -6.45
CA PRO A 742 -44.99 7.69 -6.38
C PRO A 742 -46.27 7.50 -5.57
N LEU A 743 -46.71 8.54 -4.86
CA LEU A 743 -47.93 8.52 -4.06
C LEU A 743 -49.15 8.30 -4.98
N GLY A 744 -49.93 7.25 -4.70
CA GLY A 744 -51.10 6.90 -5.51
C GLY A 744 -50.82 5.96 -6.69
N ALA A 745 -49.55 5.57 -6.93
CA ALA A 745 -49.21 4.61 -7.99
C ALA A 745 -49.76 3.20 -7.68
N GLU A 746 -50.45 2.59 -8.65
CA GLU A 746 -50.87 1.19 -8.55
C GLU A 746 -49.69 0.25 -8.79
N ARG A 747 -49.46 -0.70 -7.87
CA ARG A 747 -48.47 -1.76 -8.08
C ARG A 747 -49.06 -2.85 -8.97
N ARG A 748 -48.31 -3.26 -9.98
CA ARG A 748 -48.61 -4.42 -10.83
C ARG A 748 -48.58 -5.71 -9.98
N PRO A 749 -49.20 -6.82 -10.44
CA PRO A 749 -49.23 -8.08 -9.69
C PRO A 749 -47.86 -8.68 -9.35
N ASP A 750 -46.82 -8.32 -10.11
CA ASP A 750 -45.42 -8.68 -9.87
C ASP A 750 -44.72 -7.74 -8.86
N GLY A 751 -45.42 -6.73 -8.33
CA GLY A 751 -44.92 -5.74 -7.39
C GLY A 751 -44.24 -4.53 -8.02
N THR A 752 -44.08 -4.50 -9.35
CA THR A 752 -43.46 -3.37 -10.07
C THR A 752 -44.43 -2.21 -10.27
N ILE A 753 -43.89 -1.04 -10.58
CA ILE A 753 -44.66 0.16 -10.92
C ILE A 753 -44.48 0.40 -12.41
N ASP A 754 -45.50 0.97 -13.05
CA ASP A 754 -45.36 1.39 -14.43
C ASP A 754 -44.20 2.39 -14.58
N PRO A 755 -43.18 2.11 -15.41
CA PRO A 755 -42.09 3.06 -15.65
C PRO A 755 -42.58 4.43 -16.11
N GLU A 756 -43.67 4.50 -16.88
CA GLU A 756 -44.26 5.77 -17.32
C GLU A 756 -44.75 6.61 -16.14
N VAL A 757 -45.34 5.99 -15.11
CA VAL A 757 -45.78 6.68 -13.88
C VAL A 757 -44.58 7.19 -13.08
N LEU A 758 -43.45 6.49 -13.08
CA LEU A 758 -42.21 6.97 -12.47
C LEU A 758 -41.65 8.19 -13.22
N ALA A 759 -41.71 8.19 -14.55
CA ALA A 759 -41.31 9.32 -15.40
C ALA A 759 -42.21 10.54 -15.21
N GLU A 760 -43.52 10.36 -15.08
CA GLU A 760 -44.45 11.45 -14.76
C GLU A 760 -44.20 12.00 -13.35
N ALA A 761 -43.91 11.14 -12.37
CA ALA A 761 -43.71 11.55 -10.99
C ALA A 761 -42.45 12.40 -10.75
N ILE A 762 -41.36 12.19 -11.51
CA ILE A 762 -40.18 13.05 -11.36
C ILE A 762 -40.45 14.49 -11.84
N GLU A 763 -41.43 14.69 -12.73
CA GLU A 763 -41.92 15.99 -13.19
C GLU A 763 -43.23 16.44 -12.50
N GLY A 764 -43.69 15.70 -11.48
CA GLY A 764 -45.04 15.85 -10.93
C GLY A 764 -45.34 17.15 -10.18
N GLY A 765 -44.31 17.88 -9.73
CA GLY A 765 -44.44 19.19 -9.09
C GLY A 765 -44.08 20.34 -10.05
N ASP A 766 -43.42 21.38 -9.52
CA ASP A 766 -42.92 22.49 -10.34
C ASP A 766 -41.64 22.08 -11.09
N ASN A 767 -41.67 22.07 -12.43
CA ASN A 767 -40.48 21.90 -13.26
C ASN A 767 -40.26 23.14 -14.16
N THR A 768 -39.21 23.90 -13.87
CA THR A 768 -38.73 24.99 -14.73
C THR A 768 -37.32 24.68 -15.20
N ASN A 769 -37.14 24.51 -16.52
CA ASN A 769 -35.84 24.34 -17.18
C ASN A 769 -35.03 23.08 -16.74
N PHE A 770 -35.64 22.07 -16.12
CA PHE A 770 -35.04 20.74 -16.02
C PHE A 770 -35.50 19.87 -17.19
N THR A 771 -34.57 19.17 -17.85
CA THR A 771 -34.85 18.33 -19.02
C THR A 771 -34.22 16.95 -18.91
N PRO A 772 -34.74 15.94 -19.65
CA PRO A 772 -34.20 14.58 -19.64
C PRO A 772 -32.72 14.47 -20.05
N ASP A 773 -32.28 15.28 -21.01
CA ASP A 773 -30.87 15.35 -21.46
C ASP A 773 -30.11 16.54 -20.84
N GLY A 774 -30.63 17.12 -19.76
CA GLY A 774 -30.03 18.26 -19.05
C GLY A 774 -28.82 17.90 -18.20
N VAL A 775 -28.02 16.92 -18.62
CA VAL A 775 -26.79 16.46 -17.95
C VAL A 775 -25.60 16.80 -18.85
N ALA A 776 -24.52 17.32 -18.27
CA ALA A 776 -23.33 17.60 -19.06
C ALA A 776 -22.74 16.31 -19.66
N PRO A 777 -22.26 16.32 -20.92
CA PRO A 777 -21.74 15.12 -21.58
C PRO A 777 -20.44 14.59 -20.95
N ASP A 778 -19.65 15.49 -20.37
CA ASP A 778 -18.41 15.19 -19.66
C ASP A 778 -18.63 15.50 -18.17
N LEU A 779 -18.55 14.47 -17.34
CA LEU A 779 -18.65 14.56 -15.88
C LEU A 779 -17.33 14.25 -15.19
N SER A 780 -16.20 14.32 -15.90
CA SER A 780 -14.86 14.07 -15.35
C SER A 780 -14.65 14.78 -14.01
N ALA A 781 -14.22 14.03 -13.00
CA ALA A 781 -14.12 14.57 -11.65
C ALA A 781 -13.06 15.68 -11.53
N ASP A 782 -13.35 16.68 -10.68
CA ASP A 782 -12.36 17.69 -10.29
C ASP A 782 -11.06 17.03 -9.81
N ALA A 783 -9.92 17.56 -10.26
CA ALA A 783 -8.63 16.97 -9.97
C ALA A 783 -8.29 16.98 -8.47
N VAL A 784 -7.58 15.94 -8.03
CA VAL A 784 -6.98 15.85 -6.70
C VAL A 784 -5.54 16.32 -6.78
N VAL A 785 -5.20 17.28 -5.92
CA VAL A 785 -3.81 17.70 -5.73
C VAL A 785 -3.16 16.73 -4.75
N GLY A 786 -2.27 15.88 -5.26
CA GLY A 786 -1.44 14.97 -4.49
C GLY A 786 -0.18 15.67 -4.00
N ASP A 787 -0.05 15.83 -2.69
CA ASP A 787 1.15 16.40 -2.07
C ASP A 787 2.37 15.47 -2.28
N PRO A 788 3.57 16.04 -2.53
CA PRO A 788 4.75 15.23 -2.74
C PRO A 788 5.14 14.48 -1.46
N GLY A 789 5.67 13.28 -1.61
CA GLY A 789 6.19 12.47 -0.50
C GLY A 789 5.18 11.56 0.19
N ALA A 790 3.95 11.47 -0.32
CA ALA A 790 3.06 10.38 0.02
C ALA A 790 3.65 9.03 -0.45
N ALA A 791 3.58 8.01 0.41
CA ALA A 791 4.10 6.69 0.08
C ALA A 791 3.42 6.09 -1.16
N ASN A 792 4.21 5.42 -2.01
CA ASN A 792 3.79 4.71 -3.21
C ASN A 792 3.05 5.58 -4.25
N THR A 793 3.47 6.84 -4.40
CA THR A 793 3.08 7.69 -5.54
C THR A 793 4.17 7.67 -6.62
N THR A 794 3.77 7.93 -7.87
CA THR A 794 4.67 8.01 -9.04
C THR A 794 5.20 9.42 -9.30
N SER A 795 4.78 10.40 -8.49
CA SER A 795 5.21 11.81 -8.61
C SER A 795 6.73 11.96 -8.57
N GLU A 796 7.28 12.80 -9.46
CA GLU A 796 8.72 13.07 -9.51
C GLU A 796 9.28 13.51 -8.15
N PRO A 797 10.40 12.93 -7.71
CA PRO A 797 11.00 13.31 -6.44
C PRO A 797 11.54 14.75 -6.47
N GLY A 798 11.13 15.55 -5.48
CA GLY A 798 11.44 16.98 -5.46
C GLY A 798 10.59 17.83 -6.43
N GLY A 799 9.70 17.19 -7.19
CA GLY A 799 8.65 17.85 -7.95
C GLY A 799 7.62 18.52 -7.02
N GLY A 800 6.88 19.47 -7.58
CA GLY A 800 5.76 20.11 -6.90
C GLY A 800 4.57 19.15 -6.68
N PRO A 801 3.44 19.66 -6.19
CA PRO A 801 2.21 18.87 -6.10
C PRO A 801 1.83 18.27 -7.46
N SER A 802 1.40 17.02 -7.46
CA SER A 802 0.86 16.34 -8.64
C SER A 802 -0.64 16.62 -8.76
N VAL A 803 -1.13 16.74 -9.99
CA VAL A 803 -2.55 16.93 -10.28
C VAL A 803 -3.05 15.64 -10.92
N ASN A 804 -3.90 14.91 -10.21
CA ASN A 804 -4.39 13.61 -10.65
C ASN A 804 -5.91 13.69 -10.85
N THR A 805 -6.41 13.14 -11.95
CA THR A 805 -7.83 13.01 -12.25
C THR A 805 -8.24 11.54 -12.12
N GLY A 806 -9.55 11.29 -12.07
CA GLY A 806 -10.11 9.95 -11.95
C GLY A 806 -11.32 9.89 -11.02
N GLU A 807 -12.20 8.95 -11.32
CA GLU A 807 -13.46 8.70 -10.63
C GLU A 807 -13.78 7.20 -10.67
N SER A 808 -14.88 6.81 -10.02
CA SER A 808 -15.31 5.41 -10.01
C SER A 808 -15.87 5.00 -11.38
N ALA A 809 -15.68 3.73 -11.75
CA ALA A 809 -16.09 3.23 -13.06
C ALA A 809 -17.56 3.51 -13.42
N GLY A 810 -17.78 4.10 -14.60
CA GLY A 810 -19.11 4.40 -15.15
C GLY A 810 -19.80 5.65 -14.59
N THR A 811 -19.05 6.55 -13.93
CA THR A 811 -19.62 7.77 -13.29
C THR A 811 -19.26 9.09 -14.00
N SER A 812 -18.43 9.02 -15.04
CA SER A 812 -17.91 10.17 -15.81
C SER A 812 -18.85 10.67 -16.92
N GLY A 813 -20.05 10.11 -17.04
CA GLY A 813 -21.07 10.54 -18.00
C GLY A 813 -21.01 9.77 -19.32
N GLY A 814 -21.42 10.42 -20.41
CA GLY A 814 -21.57 9.80 -21.73
C GLY A 814 -23.02 9.55 -22.13
N ARG A 815 -23.20 8.89 -23.28
CA ARG A 815 -24.51 8.55 -23.85
C ARG A 815 -24.80 7.05 -23.73
N GLY A 816 -26.03 6.72 -23.34
CA GLY A 816 -26.54 5.37 -23.19
C GLY A 816 -27.65 5.05 -24.20
N VAL A 817 -28.42 4.01 -23.89
CA VAL A 817 -29.68 3.71 -24.56
C VAL A 817 -30.75 4.72 -24.14
N GLU A 818 -31.73 4.96 -25.03
CA GLU A 818 -32.86 5.82 -24.73
C GLU A 818 -33.66 5.26 -23.54
N GLY A 819 -33.89 6.09 -22.53
CA GLY A 819 -34.57 5.75 -21.29
C GLY A 819 -36.06 6.05 -21.28
N VAL A 820 -36.70 5.83 -20.14
CA VAL A 820 -38.16 5.93 -19.97
C VAL A 820 -38.75 7.32 -20.23
N ASN A 821 -37.98 8.39 -20.02
CA ASN A 821 -38.37 9.77 -20.31
C ASN A 821 -37.61 10.35 -21.51
N GLU A 822 -37.26 9.50 -22.49
CA GLU A 822 -36.53 9.86 -23.72
C GLU A 822 -35.09 10.35 -23.50
N SER A 823 -34.55 10.25 -22.27
CA SER A 823 -33.16 10.60 -21.97
C SER A 823 -32.18 9.65 -22.66
N THR A 824 -31.09 10.19 -23.19
CA THR A 824 -29.98 9.42 -23.78
C THR A 824 -28.74 9.40 -22.90
N VAL A 825 -28.85 9.81 -21.64
CA VAL A 825 -27.74 9.90 -20.69
C VAL A 825 -27.32 8.51 -20.21
N ALA A 826 -26.01 8.24 -20.16
CA ALA A 826 -25.50 7.02 -19.55
C ALA A 826 -25.67 7.07 -18.02
N LEU A 827 -26.51 6.17 -17.48
CA LEU A 827 -26.75 6.07 -16.04
C LEU A 827 -25.66 5.26 -15.32
N PRO A 828 -25.25 5.67 -14.10
CA PRO A 828 -24.21 5.01 -13.32
C PRO A 828 -24.76 3.78 -12.57
N PHE A 829 -23.88 3.07 -11.86
CA PHE A 829 -24.23 2.05 -10.86
C PHE A 829 -25.02 0.82 -11.35
N GLY A 830 -25.29 0.72 -12.65
CA GLY A 830 -26.20 -0.29 -13.20
C GLY A 830 -27.67 0.06 -13.04
N LEU A 831 -27.99 1.35 -12.89
CA LEU A 831 -29.37 1.84 -12.99
C LEU A 831 -29.91 1.56 -14.40
N ASP A 832 -31.11 1.00 -14.50
CA ASP A 832 -31.74 0.66 -15.76
C ASP A 832 -32.42 1.91 -16.37
N PRO A 833 -31.98 2.39 -17.54
CA PRO A 833 -32.61 3.52 -18.22
C PRO A 833 -34.09 3.28 -18.56
N ALA A 834 -34.50 2.02 -18.75
CA ALA A 834 -35.89 1.68 -19.07
C ALA A 834 -36.86 1.90 -17.90
N THR A 835 -36.35 2.05 -16.67
CA THR A 835 -37.17 2.26 -15.47
C THR A 835 -36.77 3.49 -14.67
N THR A 836 -35.65 4.12 -14.99
CA THR A 836 -35.07 5.21 -14.21
C THR A 836 -35.06 6.51 -15.03
N PRO A 837 -36.03 7.42 -14.82
CA PRO A 837 -35.98 8.73 -15.44
C PRO A 837 -34.86 9.57 -14.81
N VAL A 838 -34.37 10.55 -15.57
CA VAL A 838 -33.37 11.52 -15.11
C VAL A 838 -33.80 12.92 -15.54
N LEU A 839 -33.53 13.92 -14.71
CA LEU A 839 -33.70 15.32 -15.04
C LEU A 839 -32.46 16.10 -14.61
N GLY A 840 -32.04 17.06 -15.43
CA GLY A 840 -30.96 17.99 -15.09
C GLY A 840 -31.15 19.39 -15.65
N SER A 841 -30.41 20.35 -15.10
CA SER A 841 -30.49 21.77 -15.45
C SER A 841 -29.40 22.25 -16.43
N HIS A 842 -28.52 21.38 -16.93
CA HIS A 842 -27.44 21.79 -17.83
C HIS A 842 -27.95 22.09 -19.25
N PHE A 843 -27.69 23.31 -19.73
CA PHE A 843 -28.01 23.71 -21.11
C PHE A 843 -26.77 23.80 -22.00
N VAL A 844 -26.90 23.34 -23.26
CA VAL A 844 -25.95 23.66 -24.31
C VAL A 844 -26.19 25.10 -24.79
N GLY A 845 -25.46 26.06 -24.21
CA GLY A 845 -25.55 27.48 -24.56
C GLY A 845 -25.68 28.39 -23.34
N ALA A 846 -26.55 29.40 -23.43
CA ALA A 846 -26.81 30.31 -22.32
C ALA A 846 -27.61 29.59 -21.23
N GLN A 847 -27.02 29.50 -20.03
CA GLN A 847 -27.69 28.93 -18.86
C GLN A 847 -28.91 29.77 -18.47
N ARG A 848 -29.87 29.13 -17.81
CA ARG A 848 -31.11 29.73 -17.32
C ARG A 848 -31.33 29.28 -15.89
N VAL A 849 -32.00 30.12 -15.11
CA VAL A 849 -32.45 29.72 -13.77
C VAL A 849 -33.38 28.51 -13.94
N ALA A 850 -33.14 27.48 -13.14
CA ALA A 850 -33.91 26.25 -13.15
C ALA A 850 -34.37 25.89 -11.73
N ASN A 851 -35.55 25.30 -11.63
CA ASN A 851 -36.11 24.80 -10.38
C ASN A 851 -36.84 23.49 -10.68
N LEU A 852 -36.73 22.53 -9.77
CA LEU A 852 -37.42 21.26 -9.82
C LEU A 852 -38.01 20.94 -8.45
N GLU A 853 -39.29 20.61 -8.42
CA GLU A 853 -40.00 19.99 -7.32
C GLU A 853 -40.63 18.70 -7.88
N THR A 854 -40.20 17.55 -7.37
CA THR A 854 -40.76 16.26 -7.81
C THR A 854 -42.13 16.02 -7.18
N GLY A 855 -42.89 15.08 -7.74
CA GLY A 855 -44.02 14.48 -7.04
C GLY A 855 -43.61 13.79 -5.73
N TRP A 856 -44.61 13.41 -4.93
CA TRP A 856 -44.42 12.73 -3.65
C TRP A 856 -44.13 11.24 -3.83
N TYR A 857 -43.12 10.72 -3.15
CA TYR A 857 -42.72 9.32 -3.11
C TYR A 857 -43.01 8.70 -1.73
N VAL A 858 -43.60 7.52 -1.70
CA VAL A 858 -43.96 6.79 -0.48
C VAL A 858 -42.71 6.21 0.18
N LEU A 859 -42.54 6.51 1.46
CA LEU A 859 -41.47 5.99 2.30
C LEU A 859 -41.74 4.53 2.69
N PRO A 860 -40.68 3.71 2.89
CA PRO A 860 -40.85 2.35 3.38
C PRO A 860 -41.40 2.32 4.82
N GLU A 861 -42.35 1.42 5.07
CA GLU A 861 -42.91 1.21 6.43
C GLU A 861 -41.83 0.73 7.41
N ASP A 862 -40.98 -0.21 6.96
CA ASP A 862 -39.87 -0.74 7.75
C ASP A 862 -38.61 0.12 7.60
N ARG A 863 -38.51 1.12 8.47
CA ARG A 863 -37.38 2.05 8.55
C ARG A 863 -36.10 1.41 9.12
N GLU A 864 -36.19 0.32 9.86
CA GLU A 864 -35.00 -0.37 10.41
C GLU A 864 -34.32 -1.22 9.34
N ALA A 865 -35.11 -1.90 8.50
CA ALA A 865 -34.60 -2.63 7.34
C ALA A 865 -34.06 -1.71 6.25
N ASN A 866 -34.55 -0.46 6.17
CA ASN A 866 -34.16 0.54 5.17
C ASN A 866 -33.52 1.77 5.84
N PRO A 867 -32.30 1.67 6.38
CA PRO A 867 -31.69 2.75 7.18
C PRO A 867 -31.22 3.95 6.36
N LEU A 868 -31.28 3.88 5.02
CA LEU A 868 -30.74 4.89 4.13
C LEU A 868 -31.62 5.08 2.89
N LEU A 869 -32.01 6.33 2.65
CA LEU A 869 -32.59 6.79 1.39
C LEU A 869 -31.49 7.37 0.51
N VAL A 870 -31.54 7.09 -0.79
CA VAL A 870 -30.50 7.44 -1.75
C VAL A 870 -31.10 8.13 -2.97
N ILE A 871 -30.41 9.17 -3.44
CA ILE A 871 -30.73 9.86 -4.69
C ILE A 871 -29.45 9.86 -5.52
N SER A 872 -29.47 9.27 -6.72
CA SER A 872 -28.34 9.39 -7.64
C SER A 872 -28.39 10.76 -8.31
N ALA A 873 -27.27 11.47 -8.28
CA ALA A 873 -27.19 12.85 -8.71
C ALA A 873 -25.84 13.17 -9.36
N ALA A 874 -25.83 14.18 -10.23
CA ALA A 874 -24.64 14.71 -10.89
C ALA A 874 -24.63 16.25 -10.82
N GLY A 875 -23.51 16.85 -11.21
CA GLY A 875 -23.31 18.30 -11.17
C GLY A 875 -22.72 18.80 -9.85
N ARG A 876 -22.73 20.12 -9.63
CA ARG A 876 -22.15 20.76 -8.45
C ARG A 876 -23.26 21.05 -7.44
N ILE A 877 -23.36 20.23 -6.40
CA ILE A 877 -24.43 20.27 -5.39
C ILE A 877 -23.87 20.79 -4.06
N GLY A 878 -24.60 21.72 -3.43
CA GLY A 878 -24.26 22.31 -2.14
C GLY A 878 -24.30 21.26 -1.03
N ARG A 879 -23.24 21.19 -0.21
CA ARG A 879 -23.09 20.12 0.79
C ARG A 879 -22.30 20.53 2.02
N PHE A 880 -22.50 19.80 3.13
CA PHE A 880 -21.63 19.85 4.29
C PHE A 880 -20.66 18.68 4.28
N ASP A 881 -19.36 18.95 4.36
CA ASP A 881 -18.35 17.89 4.49
C ASP A 881 -18.40 17.23 5.89
N ALA A 882 -17.57 16.20 6.09
CA ALA A 882 -17.52 15.45 7.35
C ALA A 882 -17.11 16.29 8.58
N ASP A 883 -16.57 17.50 8.38
CA ASP A 883 -16.20 18.45 9.43
C ASP A 883 -17.26 19.54 9.63
N GLY A 884 -18.36 19.50 8.88
CA GLY A 884 -19.47 20.45 8.94
C GLY A 884 -19.19 21.75 8.19
N ILE A 885 -18.20 21.78 7.30
CA ILE A 885 -17.90 22.95 6.46
C ILE A 885 -18.74 22.85 5.18
N TYR A 886 -19.47 23.94 4.89
CA TYR A 886 -20.28 24.03 3.68
C TYR A 886 -19.40 24.20 2.44
N LYS A 887 -19.66 23.41 1.40
CA LYS A 887 -19.12 23.51 0.05
C LYS A 887 -20.22 24.02 -0.87
N TYR A 888 -19.91 25.06 -1.64
CA TYR A 888 -20.86 25.69 -2.55
C TYR A 888 -21.24 24.79 -3.72
N GLY A 889 -22.49 24.93 -4.17
CA GLY A 889 -23.13 24.26 -5.30
C GLY A 889 -24.64 24.49 -5.24
N GLN A 890 -25.39 23.90 -6.16
CA GLN A 890 -26.85 24.02 -6.27
C GLN A 890 -27.56 23.39 -5.08
N ALA A 891 -28.67 24.01 -4.67
CA ALA A 891 -29.39 23.57 -3.49
C ALA A 891 -30.25 22.36 -3.83
N VAL A 892 -29.87 21.20 -3.31
CA VAL A 892 -30.69 19.97 -3.35
C VAL A 892 -31.16 19.68 -1.94
N THR A 893 -32.47 19.69 -1.73
CA THR A 893 -33.10 19.42 -0.43
C THR A 893 -34.17 18.35 -0.58
N VAL A 894 -34.41 17.64 0.52
CA VAL A 894 -35.45 16.63 0.62
C VAL A 894 -36.51 17.12 1.59
N GLU A 895 -37.74 17.17 1.11
CA GLU A 895 -38.91 17.57 1.87
C GLU A 895 -39.72 16.34 2.25
N PHE A 896 -40.34 16.37 3.44
CA PHE A 896 -41.11 15.26 3.98
C PHE A 896 -42.55 15.69 4.26
N GLY A 897 -43.46 14.75 4.15
CA GLY A 897 -44.88 14.99 4.37
C GLY A 897 -45.60 13.81 4.99
N ARG A 898 -46.82 14.09 5.44
CA ARG A 898 -47.80 13.11 5.89
C ARG A 898 -48.99 13.12 4.94
N SER A 899 -49.26 11.98 4.32
CA SER A 899 -50.40 11.81 3.41
C SER A 899 -51.72 11.81 4.17
N GLY A 900 -52.69 12.62 3.71
CA GLY A 900 -54.05 12.66 4.25
C GLY A 900 -54.91 11.47 3.79
N ALA A 901 -55.95 11.14 4.55
CA ALA A 901 -56.92 10.13 4.12
C ALA A 901 -57.58 10.56 2.78
N PRO A 902 -57.88 9.62 1.86
CA PRO A 902 -58.51 9.95 0.59
C PRO A 902 -59.80 10.76 0.82
N GLY A 903 -59.82 12.03 0.39
CA GLY A 903 -60.96 12.95 0.56
C GLY A 903 -60.89 13.92 1.75
N ALA A 904 -59.74 14.07 2.42
CA ALA A 904 -59.54 15.16 3.40
C ALA A 904 -59.31 16.52 2.71
N GLU A 905 -60.08 17.54 3.10
CA GLU A 905 -59.95 18.92 2.60
C GLU A 905 -58.64 19.56 3.14
N GLY A 906 -57.56 19.47 2.37
CA GLY A 906 -56.34 20.27 2.49
C GLY A 906 -56.20 21.23 1.31
N GLU A 907 -55.20 22.13 1.31
CA GLU A 907 -54.98 23.07 0.21
C GLU A 907 -54.90 22.32 -1.15
N PRO A 908 -55.68 22.72 -2.17
CA PRO A 908 -55.74 22.02 -3.44
C PRO A 908 -54.41 22.15 -4.20
N GLY A 909 -53.67 21.05 -4.29
CA GLY A 909 -52.71 20.79 -5.37
C GLY A 909 -53.44 20.50 -6.68
N ALA A 910 -52.69 20.45 -7.78
CA ALA A 910 -53.23 20.19 -9.13
C ALA A 910 -54.18 18.98 -9.15
N GLU A 911 -55.22 19.05 -10.00
CA GLU A 911 -56.37 18.13 -10.02
C GLU A 911 -55.96 16.64 -9.91
N GLY A 912 -56.10 16.06 -8.70
CA GLY A 912 -55.93 14.60 -8.48
C GLY A 912 -55.02 14.17 -7.32
N GLU A 913 -54.22 15.07 -6.73
CA GLU A 913 -53.27 14.67 -5.67
C GLU A 913 -53.90 14.57 -4.27
N PRO A 914 -53.54 13.56 -3.44
CA PRO A 914 -53.90 13.54 -2.03
C PRO A 914 -53.27 14.72 -1.29
N ALA A 915 -54.01 15.37 -0.40
CA ALA A 915 -53.46 16.44 0.44
C ALA A 915 -52.30 15.91 1.31
N VAL A 916 -51.09 16.44 1.09
CA VAL A 916 -49.90 16.13 1.90
C VAL A 916 -49.61 17.28 2.85
N GLU A 917 -49.57 17.02 4.15
CA GLU A 917 -49.14 17.99 5.16
C GLU A 917 -47.61 17.93 5.30
N MET A 918 -46.91 19.05 5.10
CA MET A 918 -45.46 19.12 5.28
C MET A 918 -45.07 18.83 6.73
N VAL A 919 -44.05 17.99 6.93
CA VAL A 919 -43.58 17.59 8.25
C VAL A 919 -42.08 17.83 8.37
N GLY A 920 -41.67 18.50 9.45
CA GLY A 920 -40.26 18.77 9.74
C GLY A 920 -39.65 19.86 8.85
N GLU A 921 -38.34 20.07 9.01
CA GLU A 921 -37.57 20.96 8.15
C GLU A 921 -36.97 20.18 6.97
N PRO A 922 -36.81 20.83 5.79
CA PRO A 922 -36.13 20.21 4.65
C PRO A 922 -34.72 19.73 5.02
N VAL A 923 -34.36 18.54 4.58
CA VAL A 923 -33.07 17.91 4.87
C VAL A 923 -32.13 18.09 3.70
N VAL A 924 -30.95 18.64 3.95
CA VAL A 924 -29.82 18.59 3.02
C VAL A 924 -29.18 17.20 3.09
N PRO A 925 -29.16 16.44 1.97
CA PRO A 925 -28.51 15.13 1.91
C PRO A 925 -27.01 15.20 2.16
N PHE A 926 -26.42 14.09 2.61
CA PHE A 926 -24.97 13.94 2.60
C PHE A 926 -24.48 13.68 1.18
N ASP A 927 -23.36 14.30 0.82
CA ASP A 927 -22.67 14.12 -0.45
C ASP A 927 -21.17 13.98 -0.16
N ILE A 928 -20.56 12.88 -0.61
CA ILE A 928 -19.13 12.64 -0.43
C ILE A 928 -18.30 13.12 -1.64
N GLY A 929 -18.94 13.54 -2.73
CA GLY A 929 -18.27 13.83 -3.99
C GLY A 929 -17.80 12.58 -4.75
N PRO A 930 -16.95 12.76 -5.78
CA PRO A 930 -16.47 14.05 -6.31
C PRO A 930 -17.53 14.74 -7.18
N ALA A 931 -17.41 16.06 -7.36
CA ALA A 931 -18.20 16.79 -8.35
C ALA A 931 -17.37 16.93 -9.65
N PRO A 932 -18.00 17.04 -10.83
CA PRO A 932 -19.44 16.96 -11.10
C PRO A 932 -19.97 15.53 -11.37
N THR A 933 -19.16 14.47 -11.16
CA THR A 933 -19.53 13.06 -11.45
C THR A 933 -20.86 12.61 -10.86
N TRP A 934 -21.41 11.56 -11.47
CA TRP A 934 -22.47 10.77 -10.88
C TRP A 934 -22.08 10.21 -9.51
N ARG A 935 -22.93 10.46 -8.51
CA ARG A 935 -22.74 10.03 -7.13
C ARG A 935 -24.07 9.86 -6.41
N ASN A 936 -24.01 9.23 -5.24
CA ASN A 936 -25.20 8.97 -4.44
C ASN A 936 -25.28 9.95 -3.27
N LEU A 937 -26.28 10.83 -3.31
CA LEU A 937 -26.71 11.64 -2.18
C LEU A 937 -27.42 10.74 -1.17
N ARG A 938 -27.21 10.99 0.12
CA ARG A 938 -27.61 10.06 1.19
C ARG A 938 -28.45 10.79 2.23
N VAL A 939 -29.64 10.27 2.50
CA VAL A 939 -30.51 10.74 3.58
C VAL A 939 -30.69 9.60 4.58
N PRO A 940 -29.97 9.63 5.71
CA PRO A 940 -30.15 8.66 6.78
C PRO A 940 -31.57 8.67 7.34
N MET A 941 -32.13 7.48 7.61
CA MET A 941 -33.51 7.33 8.07
C MET A 941 -33.75 7.95 9.47
N ASP A 942 -32.70 8.14 10.27
CA ASP A 942 -32.75 8.83 11.57
C ASP A 942 -32.90 10.36 11.45
N ARG A 943 -32.69 10.93 10.26
CA ARG A 943 -32.99 12.34 9.94
C ARG A 943 -34.40 12.55 9.37
N VAL A 944 -35.11 11.46 9.06
CA VAL A 944 -36.49 11.51 8.54
C VAL A 944 -37.46 11.71 9.72
N PRO A 945 -38.37 12.69 9.68
CA PRO A 945 -39.39 12.88 10.72
C PRO A 945 -40.17 11.59 10.99
N ALA A 946 -40.47 11.30 12.26
CA ALA A 946 -41.07 10.02 12.68
C ALA A 946 -42.48 9.79 12.10
N ASP A 947 -43.17 10.87 11.79
CA ASP A 947 -44.56 10.95 11.35
C ASP A 947 -44.71 11.23 9.84
N ALA A 948 -43.61 11.26 9.10
CA ALA A 948 -43.60 11.34 7.64
C ALA A 948 -43.83 9.96 6.99
N ASP A 949 -44.65 9.91 5.96
CA ASP A 949 -44.90 8.71 5.13
C ASP A 949 -44.57 8.93 3.65
N VAL A 950 -44.29 10.18 3.27
CA VAL A 950 -43.87 10.56 1.92
C VAL A 950 -42.67 11.52 1.93
N MET A 951 -41.93 11.53 0.84
CA MET A 951 -40.82 12.46 0.57
C MET A 951 -40.87 13.01 -0.85
N ARG A 952 -40.27 14.17 -1.08
CA ARG A 952 -40.01 14.70 -2.43
C ARG A 952 -38.67 15.39 -2.50
N ILE A 953 -38.14 15.55 -3.72
CA ILE A 953 -36.87 16.22 -3.98
C ILE A 953 -37.18 17.63 -4.48
N ARG A 954 -36.45 18.60 -3.93
CA ARG A 954 -36.45 19.98 -4.40
C ARG A 954 -35.04 20.40 -4.80
N VAL A 955 -34.90 20.93 -6.01
CA VAL A 955 -33.66 21.44 -6.57
C VAL A 955 -33.85 22.88 -7.01
N ASP A 956 -33.00 23.77 -6.50
CA ASP A 956 -32.95 25.18 -6.89
C ASP A 956 -31.59 25.49 -7.53
N ASP A 957 -31.60 25.90 -8.80
CA ASP A 957 -30.43 26.30 -9.59
C ASP A 957 -30.56 27.76 -10.05
N GLU A 958 -29.98 28.66 -9.26
CA GLU A 958 -29.99 30.10 -9.51
C GLU A 958 -28.68 30.62 -10.14
N ASP A 959 -27.66 29.77 -10.30
CA ASP A 959 -26.33 30.15 -10.76
C ASP A 959 -26.19 29.91 -12.28
N LEU A 960 -26.02 30.99 -13.04
CA LEU A 960 -25.94 30.92 -14.50
C LEU A 960 -24.53 30.56 -15.02
N THR A 961 -23.60 30.19 -14.15
CA THR A 961 -22.26 29.75 -14.56
C THR A 961 -22.36 28.37 -15.22
N PRO A 962 -21.80 28.12 -16.42
CA PRO A 962 -21.99 26.85 -17.13
C PRO A 962 -21.60 25.56 -16.39
N ASP A 963 -20.70 25.64 -15.41
CA ASP A 963 -20.28 24.49 -14.60
C ASP A 963 -21.16 24.28 -13.35
N GLN A 964 -22.11 25.18 -13.11
CA GLN A 964 -23.05 25.17 -12.00
C GLN A 964 -24.39 24.66 -12.53
N TRP A 965 -24.67 23.39 -12.26
CA TRP A 965 -25.91 22.70 -12.60
C TRP A 965 -26.07 21.50 -11.69
N ALA A 966 -27.27 20.92 -11.66
CA ALA A 966 -27.55 19.68 -10.95
C ALA A 966 -28.41 18.75 -11.80
N ALA A 967 -28.26 17.46 -11.59
CA ALA A 967 -29.18 16.44 -12.10
C ALA A 967 -29.49 15.42 -11.01
N VAL A 968 -30.70 14.86 -11.07
CA VAL A 968 -31.21 13.90 -10.08
C VAL A 968 -31.99 12.79 -10.77
N THR A 969 -31.98 11.61 -10.15
CA THR A 969 -32.90 10.49 -10.41
C THR A 969 -33.98 10.44 -9.31
N PRO A 970 -35.03 9.61 -9.44
CA PRO A 970 -35.95 9.35 -8.34
C PRO A 970 -35.23 8.81 -7.09
N PRO A 971 -35.80 9.03 -5.88
CA PRO A 971 -35.25 8.50 -4.65
C PRO A 971 -35.51 6.99 -4.53
N ARG A 972 -34.60 6.29 -3.86
CA ARG A 972 -34.72 4.86 -3.53
C ARG A 972 -34.39 4.57 -2.08
N ALA A 973 -35.04 3.56 -1.51
CA ALA A 973 -34.65 2.96 -0.24
C ALA A 973 -33.63 1.86 -0.49
N ALA A 974 -32.37 2.10 -0.12
CA ALA A 974 -31.26 1.22 -0.50
C ALA A 974 -31.40 -0.18 0.13
N GLN A 975 -31.34 -1.22 -0.71
CA GLN A 975 -31.35 -2.61 -0.26
C GLN A 975 -29.92 -3.05 0.05
N LEU A 976 -29.57 -2.99 1.33
CA LEU A 976 -28.19 -3.09 1.78
C LEU A 976 -27.84 -4.49 2.31
N GLN A 977 -26.75 -5.05 1.82
CA GLN A 977 -26.05 -6.19 2.44
C GLN A 977 -24.58 -5.85 2.66
N THR A 978 -23.86 -6.62 3.46
CA THR A 978 -22.43 -6.37 3.70
C THR A 978 -21.57 -6.81 2.51
N VAL A 979 -20.36 -6.25 2.37
CA VAL A 979 -19.37 -6.74 1.40
C VAL A 979 -19.06 -8.22 1.61
N GLN A 980 -19.00 -8.67 2.87
CA GLN A 980 -18.75 -10.09 3.17
C GLN A 980 -19.88 -11.01 2.67
N GLU A 981 -21.14 -10.58 2.74
CA GLU A 981 -22.28 -11.33 2.22
C GLU A 981 -22.30 -11.35 0.68
N MET A 982 -21.93 -10.25 0.03
CA MET A 982 -21.92 -10.14 -1.44
C MET A 982 -20.74 -10.85 -2.10
N VAL A 983 -19.52 -10.56 -1.64
CA VAL A 983 -18.26 -10.99 -2.26
C VAL A 983 -17.78 -12.33 -1.68
N GLY A 984 -18.10 -12.60 -0.41
CA GLY A 984 -17.63 -13.78 0.27
C GLY A 984 -16.11 -13.80 0.47
N SER A 985 -15.57 -15.03 0.53
CA SER A 985 -14.15 -15.30 0.77
C SER A 985 -13.48 -16.15 -0.32
N ASP A 986 -14.23 -16.54 -1.35
CA ASP A 986 -13.76 -17.45 -2.40
C ASP A 986 -13.55 -16.73 -3.74
N SER A 987 -14.38 -15.72 -4.06
CA SER A 987 -14.23 -14.92 -5.28
C SER A 987 -12.86 -14.24 -5.34
N PRO A 988 -12.22 -14.20 -6.52
CA PRO A 988 -10.96 -13.50 -6.72
C PRO A 988 -11.19 -11.98 -6.72
N VAL A 989 -10.51 -11.28 -5.82
CA VAL A 989 -10.63 -9.83 -5.66
C VAL A 989 -9.29 -9.15 -5.94
N LEU A 990 -9.30 -8.10 -6.76
CA LEU A 990 -8.23 -7.13 -6.81
C LEU A 990 -8.37 -6.17 -5.61
N LEU A 991 -7.69 -6.51 -4.51
CA LEU A 991 -7.58 -5.61 -3.37
C LEU A 991 -6.46 -4.61 -3.66
N ASP A 992 -6.79 -3.32 -3.81
CA ASP A 992 -5.78 -2.28 -3.94
C ASP A 992 -4.80 -2.33 -2.75
N TRP A 993 -3.53 -1.98 -2.97
CA TRP A 993 -2.48 -2.22 -1.98
C TRP A 993 -2.70 -1.56 -0.62
N ALA A 994 -3.49 -0.48 -0.55
CA ALA A 994 -3.79 0.23 0.69
C ALA A 994 -4.87 -0.46 1.55
N VAL A 995 -5.76 -1.26 0.96
CA VAL A 995 -6.98 -1.74 1.63
C VAL A 995 -6.87 -3.15 2.21
N SER A 996 -6.01 -3.99 1.65
CA SER A 996 -5.97 -5.44 1.91
C SER A 996 -5.90 -5.84 3.40
N LEU A 997 -5.20 -5.09 4.27
CA LEU A 997 -5.17 -5.41 5.70
C LEU A 997 -6.55 -5.27 6.38
N GLN A 998 -7.43 -4.41 5.86
CA GLN A 998 -8.77 -4.17 6.41
C GLN A 998 -9.85 -5.09 5.81
N PHE A 999 -9.50 -5.81 4.75
CA PHE A 999 -10.33 -6.84 4.10
C PHE A 999 -9.62 -8.21 4.14
N PRO A 1000 -9.31 -8.74 5.34
CA PRO A 1000 -8.48 -9.94 5.47
C PRO A 1000 -9.18 -11.24 5.04
N CYS A 1001 -10.52 -11.22 4.86
CA CYS A 1001 -11.32 -12.37 4.46
C CYS A 1001 -11.48 -12.51 2.95
N GLN A 1002 -11.44 -11.41 2.19
CA GLN A 1002 -11.51 -11.44 0.73
C GLN A 1002 -10.22 -12.08 0.18
N ARG A 1003 -10.35 -12.96 -0.80
CA ARG A 1003 -9.22 -13.66 -1.40
C ARG A 1003 -8.63 -12.83 -2.55
N PRO A 1004 -7.34 -12.45 -2.50
CA PRO A 1004 -6.71 -11.82 -3.65
C PRO A 1004 -6.68 -12.80 -4.83
N PHE A 1005 -6.78 -12.30 -6.07
CA PHE A 1005 -6.62 -13.14 -7.25
C PHE A 1005 -5.26 -13.86 -7.22
N GLN A 1006 -5.22 -15.11 -7.68
CA GLN A 1006 -3.99 -15.90 -7.69
C GLN A 1006 -3.30 -15.82 -9.06
N HIS A 1007 -2.02 -16.17 -9.10
CA HIS A 1007 -1.31 -16.39 -10.34
C HIS A 1007 -0.40 -17.61 -10.19
N TYR A 1008 -0.17 -18.34 -11.27
CA TYR A 1008 0.74 -19.48 -11.30
C TYR A 1008 1.37 -19.60 -12.68
N ALA A 1009 2.66 -19.95 -12.72
CA ALA A 1009 3.44 -20.12 -13.94
C ALA A 1009 3.32 -18.93 -14.94
N GLY A 1010 3.19 -17.70 -14.42
CA GLY A 1010 3.10 -16.47 -15.22
C GLY A 1010 1.68 -16.08 -15.66
N VAL A 1011 0.65 -16.88 -15.38
CA VAL A 1011 -0.75 -16.59 -15.72
C VAL A 1011 -1.54 -16.22 -14.46
N GLY A 1012 -2.26 -15.11 -14.50
CA GLY A 1012 -3.13 -14.62 -13.42
C GLY A 1012 -4.59 -15.03 -13.60
N GLU A 1013 -5.29 -15.14 -12.48
CA GLU A 1013 -6.74 -15.30 -12.42
C GLU A 1013 -7.44 -13.94 -12.62
N LEU A 1014 -8.45 -13.88 -13.48
CA LEU A 1014 -9.26 -12.68 -13.66
C LEU A 1014 -10.05 -12.37 -12.36
N PRO A 1015 -9.91 -11.17 -11.78
CA PRO A 1015 -10.68 -10.79 -10.60
C PRO A 1015 -12.14 -10.50 -10.98
N GLU A 1016 -13.06 -10.89 -10.10
CA GLU A 1016 -14.49 -10.56 -10.21
C GLU A 1016 -14.82 -9.20 -9.60
N PHE A 1017 -14.02 -8.76 -8.63
CA PHE A 1017 -14.23 -7.51 -7.92
C PHE A 1017 -12.92 -6.74 -7.74
N ARG A 1018 -13.01 -5.42 -7.64
CA ARG A 1018 -11.94 -4.55 -7.13
C ARG A 1018 -12.43 -3.81 -5.89
N ILE A 1019 -11.57 -3.69 -4.87
CA ILE A 1019 -11.82 -2.84 -3.71
C ILE A 1019 -10.75 -1.77 -3.65
N LEU A 1020 -11.17 -0.50 -3.68
CA LEU A 1020 -10.32 0.69 -3.75
C LEU A 1020 -10.39 1.48 -2.44
N PRO A 1021 -9.34 2.24 -2.06
CA PRO A 1021 -9.41 3.17 -0.94
C PRO A 1021 -10.22 4.43 -1.31
N ASP A 1022 -10.29 5.39 -0.38
CA ASP A 1022 -10.89 6.71 -0.62
C ASP A 1022 -10.28 7.40 -1.85
N ARG A 1023 -11.09 8.22 -2.55
CA ARG A 1023 -10.72 8.75 -3.87
C ARG A 1023 -9.34 9.42 -3.91
N PRO A 1024 -8.98 10.32 -2.97
CA PRO A 1024 -7.68 10.97 -3.02
C PRO A 1024 -6.51 9.97 -3.02
N LEU A 1025 -6.60 8.90 -2.24
CA LEU A 1025 -5.59 7.85 -2.20
C LEU A 1025 -5.64 6.97 -3.45
N ALA A 1026 -6.83 6.69 -3.98
CA ALA A 1026 -7.00 5.86 -5.16
C ALA A 1026 -6.37 6.47 -6.42
N VAL A 1027 -6.62 7.76 -6.67
CA VAL A 1027 -6.17 8.44 -7.90
C VAL A 1027 -4.73 8.91 -7.83
N SER A 1028 -4.21 9.24 -6.64
CA SER A 1028 -2.84 9.74 -6.50
C SER A 1028 -1.80 8.65 -6.26
N ALA A 1029 -2.22 7.48 -5.76
CA ALA A 1029 -1.29 6.44 -5.33
C ALA A 1029 -1.66 5.02 -5.81
N THR A 1030 -2.85 4.48 -5.51
CA THR A 1030 -3.09 3.06 -5.84
C THR A 1030 -3.17 2.80 -7.34
N SER A 1031 -3.95 3.58 -8.07
CA SER A 1031 -4.13 3.37 -9.51
C SER A 1031 -2.87 3.70 -10.31
N THR A 1032 -2.15 4.74 -9.93
CA THR A 1032 -0.86 5.11 -10.57
C THR A 1032 0.26 4.13 -10.24
N TRP A 1033 0.23 3.50 -9.06
CA TRP A 1033 1.25 2.52 -8.68
C TRP A 1033 1.10 1.18 -9.41
N MET A 1034 -0.14 0.79 -9.70
CA MET A 1034 -0.52 -0.51 -10.27
C MET A 1034 -0.87 -0.44 -11.77
N SER A 1035 -0.58 0.69 -12.42
CA SER A 1035 -0.94 0.97 -13.81
C SER A 1035 -0.24 0.04 -14.82
N TYR A 1036 -0.65 0.13 -16.08
CA TYR A 1036 -0.01 -0.57 -17.20
C TYR A 1036 1.48 -0.20 -17.33
N GLU A 1037 1.82 1.08 -17.32
CA GLU A 1037 3.19 1.59 -17.50
C GLU A 1037 4.12 1.13 -16.35
N ALA A 1038 3.53 0.88 -15.18
CA ALA A 1038 4.21 0.37 -14.01
C ALA A 1038 4.40 -1.17 -14.02
N GLY A 1039 3.85 -1.86 -15.02
CA GLY A 1039 3.80 -3.33 -15.08
C GLY A 1039 2.88 -3.94 -14.01
N GLY A 1040 1.87 -3.20 -13.55
CA GLY A 1040 0.93 -3.64 -12.52
C GLY A 1040 -0.29 -4.39 -13.08
N PRO A 1041 -1.16 -4.90 -12.20
CA PRO A 1041 -2.31 -5.70 -12.61
C PRO A 1041 -3.39 -4.92 -13.37
N LEU A 1042 -3.50 -3.59 -13.17
CA LEU A 1042 -4.52 -2.79 -13.87
C LEU A 1042 -4.34 -2.85 -15.38
N GLY A 1043 -3.10 -2.96 -15.86
CA GLY A 1043 -2.82 -3.07 -17.29
C GLY A 1043 -3.57 -4.22 -17.96
N TRP A 1044 -3.60 -5.42 -17.36
CA TRP A 1044 -4.32 -6.55 -17.96
C TRP A 1044 -5.78 -6.64 -17.52
N VAL A 1045 -6.12 -6.18 -16.31
CA VAL A 1045 -7.51 -6.18 -15.83
C VAL A 1045 -8.38 -5.24 -16.67
N GLU A 1046 -7.93 -4.00 -16.90
CA GLU A 1046 -8.68 -3.00 -17.67
C GLU A 1046 -8.73 -3.32 -19.17
N THR A 1047 -7.74 -4.07 -19.66
CA THR A 1047 -7.74 -4.59 -21.03
C THR A 1047 -8.71 -5.78 -21.18
N ALA A 1048 -8.87 -6.62 -20.14
CA ALA A 1048 -9.64 -7.86 -20.22
C ALA A 1048 -11.08 -7.76 -19.69
N ALA A 1049 -11.40 -6.77 -18.87
CA ALA A 1049 -12.70 -6.66 -18.21
C ALA A 1049 -13.17 -5.21 -18.11
N ARG A 1050 -14.50 -5.03 -18.13
CA ARG A 1050 -15.16 -3.74 -17.86
C ARG A 1050 -15.50 -3.64 -16.38
N ALA A 1051 -15.11 -2.54 -15.75
CA ALA A 1051 -15.49 -2.21 -14.39
C ALA A 1051 -16.88 -1.57 -14.33
N ARG A 1052 -17.64 -1.87 -13.28
CA ARG A 1052 -18.85 -1.15 -12.88
C ARG A 1052 -18.83 -0.89 -11.38
N THR A 1053 -19.03 0.36 -10.97
CA THR A 1053 -19.12 0.72 -9.55
C THR A 1053 -20.39 0.15 -8.91
N ILE A 1054 -20.25 -0.51 -7.75
CA ILE A 1054 -21.38 -0.90 -6.90
C ILE A 1054 -21.57 0.17 -5.83
N PRO A 1055 -22.78 0.75 -5.65
CA PRO A 1055 -23.04 1.70 -4.58
C PRO A 1055 -22.71 1.10 -3.22
N SER A 1056 -21.95 1.84 -2.42
CA SER A 1056 -21.48 1.38 -1.13
C SER A 1056 -21.40 2.47 -0.09
N TYR A 1057 -21.58 2.08 1.18
CA TYR A 1057 -21.81 2.97 2.30
C TYR A 1057 -21.18 2.39 3.57
N LEU A 1058 -20.61 3.24 4.43
CA LEU A 1058 -20.08 2.80 5.71
C LEU A 1058 -21.18 2.84 6.78
N ARG A 1059 -21.52 1.67 7.33
CA ARG A 1059 -22.59 1.55 8.35
C ARG A 1059 -22.32 2.48 9.53
N HIS A 1060 -23.30 3.33 9.86
CA HIS A 1060 -23.26 4.35 10.92
C HIS A 1060 -22.29 5.55 10.70
N ASP A 1061 -21.59 5.66 9.57
CA ASP A 1061 -20.83 6.86 9.17
C ASP A 1061 -21.15 7.18 7.70
N TRP A 1062 -22.42 7.51 7.44
CA TRP A 1062 -22.97 7.69 6.09
C TRP A 1062 -22.35 8.85 5.30
N ASN A 1063 -21.64 9.78 5.95
CA ASN A 1063 -20.95 10.89 5.29
C ASN A 1063 -19.46 10.62 5.06
N ARG A 1064 -19.02 9.37 5.21
CA ARG A 1064 -17.63 8.95 4.97
C ARG A 1064 -17.45 8.45 3.55
N ASP A 1065 -16.40 8.94 2.90
CA ASP A 1065 -15.74 8.21 1.81
C ASP A 1065 -14.82 7.16 2.44
N TRP A 1066 -15.22 5.89 2.34
CA TRP A 1066 -14.41 4.76 2.82
C TRP A 1066 -13.53 4.18 1.69
N GLY A 1067 -13.83 4.55 0.45
CA GLY A 1067 -13.40 3.88 -0.76
C GLY A 1067 -14.58 3.42 -1.61
N SER A 1068 -14.29 2.52 -2.55
CA SER A 1068 -15.27 2.02 -3.51
C SER A 1068 -15.06 0.53 -3.78
N ILE A 1069 -16.10 -0.10 -4.32
CA ILE A 1069 -16.07 -1.46 -4.80
C ILE A 1069 -16.61 -1.48 -6.24
N GLU A 1070 -15.89 -2.18 -7.11
CA GLU A 1070 -16.24 -2.34 -8.51
C GLU A 1070 -16.44 -3.83 -8.80
N ALA A 1071 -17.45 -4.15 -9.60
CA ALA A 1071 -17.61 -5.46 -10.21
C ALA A 1071 -16.94 -5.45 -11.59
N TYR A 1072 -16.25 -6.54 -11.91
CA TYR A 1072 -15.66 -6.76 -13.23
C TYR A 1072 -16.50 -7.72 -14.04
N THR A 1073 -16.82 -7.32 -15.26
CA THR A 1073 -17.41 -8.19 -16.27
C THR A 1073 -16.36 -8.42 -17.36
N PRO A 1074 -15.91 -9.67 -17.59
CA PRO A 1074 -14.99 -9.98 -18.67
C PRO A 1074 -15.50 -9.47 -20.02
N LEU A 1075 -14.60 -8.91 -20.81
CA LEU A 1075 -14.87 -8.49 -22.17
C LEU A 1075 -14.75 -9.71 -23.10
N GLY A 1076 -15.81 -9.98 -23.87
CA GLY A 1076 -15.82 -11.04 -24.87
C GLY A 1076 -15.54 -10.52 -26.28
N THR A 1077 -15.85 -11.38 -27.26
CA THR A 1077 -15.91 -11.09 -28.70
C THR A 1077 -17.37 -11.05 -29.17
N TYR A 1078 -17.63 -11.20 -30.47
CA TYR A 1078 -18.99 -11.46 -30.96
C TYR A 1078 -19.54 -12.86 -30.56
N GLN A 1079 -18.70 -13.74 -30.00
CA GLN A 1079 -19.15 -15.06 -29.54
C GLN A 1079 -20.11 -14.93 -28.33
N PRO A 1080 -21.20 -15.73 -28.30
CA PRO A 1080 -22.12 -15.71 -27.18
C PRO A 1080 -21.56 -16.47 -25.97
N GLY A 1081 -21.54 -15.84 -24.80
CA GLY A 1081 -21.19 -16.49 -23.52
C GLY A 1081 -19.98 -15.88 -22.81
N PRO A 1082 -19.68 -16.30 -21.58
CA PRO A 1082 -18.51 -15.86 -20.85
C PRO A 1082 -17.23 -16.48 -21.43
N VAL A 1083 -16.12 -15.74 -21.35
CA VAL A 1083 -14.80 -16.23 -21.75
C VAL A 1083 -14.23 -17.12 -20.65
N GLU A 1084 -14.02 -18.40 -20.95
CA GLU A 1084 -13.50 -19.36 -19.97
C GLU A 1084 -11.99 -19.22 -19.78
N PRO A 1085 -11.42 -19.58 -18.61
CA PRO A 1085 -9.97 -19.64 -18.41
C PRO A 1085 -9.30 -20.68 -19.31
N ALA A 1086 -8.16 -20.35 -19.88
CA ALA A 1086 -7.40 -21.27 -20.73
C ALA A 1086 -6.77 -22.42 -19.93
N GLU A 1087 -6.82 -23.64 -20.49
CA GLU A 1087 -6.04 -24.77 -19.99
C GLU A 1087 -4.55 -24.56 -20.29
N LEU A 1088 -3.70 -24.63 -19.26
CA LEU A 1088 -2.26 -24.45 -19.39
C LEU A 1088 -1.56 -25.77 -19.68
N THR A 1089 -0.66 -25.77 -20.67
CA THR A 1089 0.28 -26.88 -20.89
C THR A 1089 1.53 -26.63 -20.06
N LEU A 1090 1.69 -27.42 -18.99
CA LEU A 1090 2.83 -27.31 -18.07
C LEU A 1090 3.93 -28.30 -18.42
N GLY A 1091 5.17 -27.86 -18.27
CA GLY A 1091 6.38 -28.67 -18.39
C GLY A 1091 7.40 -28.32 -17.32
N GLU A 1092 8.49 -29.07 -17.25
CA GLU A 1092 9.56 -28.86 -16.29
C GLU A 1092 10.91 -28.92 -16.99
N THR A 1093 11.80 -27.97 -16.71
CA THR A 1093 13.13 -27.91 -17.31
C THR A 1093 14.19 -27.47 -16.30
N ASN A 1094 15.33 -28.16 -16.28
CA ASN A 1094 16.44 -27.77 -15.41
C ASN A 1094 17.25 -26.64 -16.06
N ARG A 1095 17.31 -25.49 -15.38
CA ARG A 1095 18.08 -24.32 -15.82
C ARG A 1095 19.24 -24.04 -14.87
N TRP A 1096 20.41 -23.70 -15.42
CA TRP A 1096 21.55 -23.23 -14.64
C TRP A 1096 21.32 -21.79 -14.17
N GLY A 1097 21.97 -21.38 -13.09
CA GLY A 1097 21.70 -20.09 -12.45
C GLY A 1097 22.05 -18.82 -13.26
N TRP A 1098 22.72 -18.99 -14.40
CA TRP A 1098 23.07 -17.93 -15.36
C TRP A 1098 22.26 -17.98 -16.66
N TRP A 1099 21.30 -18.90 -16.79
CA TRP A 1099 20.44 -18.97 -17.96
C TRP A 1099 19.44 -17.80 -17.97
N SER A 1100 19.28 -17.16 -19.13
CA SER A 1100 18.23 -16.19 -19.40
C SER A 1100 17.49 -16.58 -20.68
N PRO A 1101 16.21 -16.20 -20.83
CA PRO A 1101 15.52 -16.25 -22.12
C PRO A 1101 16.21 -15.41 -23.19
N GLU A 1102 15.82 -15.60 -24.45
CA GLU A 1102 16.34 -14.85 -25.60
C GLU A 1102 16.14 -13.33 -25.43
N ALA A 1103 14.96 -12.93 -24.94
CA ALA A 1103 14.62 -11.53 -24.71
C ALA A 1103 14.39 -11.20 -23.22
N PRO A 1104 14.78 -9.99 -22.77
CA PRO A 1104 14.40 -9.49 -21.45
C PRO A 1104 12.87 -9.31 -21.34
N ILE A 1105 12.38 -9.06 -20.13
CA ILE A 1105 10.99 -8.61 -19.93
C ILE A 1105 10.83 -7.27 -20.63
N LEU A 1106 9.76 -7.13 -21.42
CA LEU A 1106 9.40 -5.88 -22.05
C LEU A 1106 8.96 -4.90 -20.96
N VAL A 1107 9.75 -3.84 -20.77
CA VAL A 1107 9.36 -2.70 -19.95
C VAL A 1107 8.82 -1.65 -20.90
N THR A 1108 7.52 -1.39 -20.83
CA THR A 1108 6.89 -0.32 -21.60
C THR A 1108 7.57 1.00 -21.31
N ASP A 1109 7.98 1.70 -22.38
CA ASP A 1109 8.41 3.09 -22.25
C ASP A 1109 7.20 3.91 -21.79
N PRO A 1110 7.30 4.67 -20.70
CA PRO A 1110 6.25 5.59 -20.28
C PRO A 1110 6.09 6.80 -21.23
N GLU A 1111 7.01 7.02 -22.18
CA GLU A 1111 6.90 8.00 -23.29
C GLU A 1111 6.44 7.35 -24.60
#